data_AF-A0A2H0U5T4-F1
#
_entry.id   AF-A0A2H0U5T4-F1
#
_cell.length_a   1.000
_cell.length_b   1.000
_cell.length_c   1.000
_cell.angle_alpha   90.00
_cell.angle_beta   90.00
_cell.angle_gamma   90.00
#
_symmetry.space_group_name_H-M   'P 1'
#
loop_
_entity.id
_entity.type
_entity.pdbx_description
1 polymer ?
#
loop_
_entity_poly.entity_id
_entity_poly.type
_entity_poly.pdbx_seq_one_letter_code
_entity_poly.pdbx_strand_id
1 'polypeptide(L)'
;MPEKIFKFDNYNFNPASGIAVFGYSLDKIKFKEKLIFPKPIKKLIGARKKAFNKALFNLFLITGISYYKTYCPKKIELGKYKISKEQAKFWNKVYTKGLGQFFYENRLDFRGLIDFPYHKNYQEKPVKIKTRNRSLVPLGGGKDSIVVLEKMKENGIDFDLSHIGDSKIVNDVAKKSGKKIIFVKRKISPNLFSLNKKKGVYNGHIPISACHAFILLVRAILYDYRYIVMGNEKSSSYGNIKYLGTTINHQWSKSAEFEKMFSNYLKKFITPNIRYYSFLRNWDDLAITKEFVKHKKYFPVFSSCNKNFKLKGKAKNHWCNDCPKCVFTFTMLSAYLSEKELVDIFGKNLYQERKLKPLFDQLLGKEKFKPFECVGTPEAMKKAMAMARKKILILGFAREGLSSYKYLRKKYRQQLITVADAKKLSEFDKKYRDILKKDKNLELKLGKNYLKNLDKYNLIIKTAGIKLNKKNIHITTNLNIFLENIQGKIIGVTGTKGKSTTASLIDSILKAANKKVVLVGNIGKPFLDYLKLDSKNTIYVAELSSHQLDTLKGGLDVGVFTSFYPEHLDYHGNLKNYWQAKMNLVKNSKIIIVNKKIKKINRKKISYGPVKIKASLLGRHNQENIAAAMAVAKLFKIKKNIINKTIKNFKPLEHRLEYVGKYKNINFYNDVLSTTPESTMEAINALQRKNLQTIIVGGFDRGLDYKNLAKKIVSARIKNVIYWPHTGEKIIREIKKIKSEFRPNLIAVKNMEQTIKTAYKYTPANFTVLLSPAAASYNFYQNYQEKGKEFKKLVKKFG
;
A
#
# COMPACT_ATOMS: atom_id res chain seq x y z
N MET A 1 21.84 53.85 -25.25
CA MET A 1 22.08 54.13 -23.81
C MET A 1 23.56 53.98 -23.56
N PRO A 2 24.21 54.88 -22.80
CA PRO A 2 25.62 54.70 -22.44
C PRO A 2 25.84 53.33 -21.80
N GLU A 3 26.95 52.69 -22.14
CA GLU A 3 27.26 51.34 -21.67
C GLU A 3 27.48 51.37 -20.15
N LYS A 4 26.57 50.75 -19.39
CA LYS A 4 26.64 50.74 -17.93
C LYS A 4 27.91 50.02 -17.47
N ILE A 5 28.48 50.46 -16.35
CA ILE A 5 29.70 49.86 -15.77
C ILE A 5 29.40 49.33 -14.37
N PHE A 6 29.72 48.06 -14.11
CA PHE A 6 29.67 47.52 -12.75
C PHE A 6 31.04 47.57 -12.10
N LYS A 7 31.15 48.28 -10.98
CA LYS A 7 32.41 48.52 -10.30
C LYS A 7 32.43 47.93 -8.89
N PHE A 8 33.53 47.26 -8.60
CA PHE A 8 33.90 46.77 -7.28
C PHE A 8 34.66 47.88 -6.54
N ASP A 9 33.97 48.69 -5.75
CA ASP A 9 34.53 49.92 -5.16
C ASP A 9 35.54 49.64 -4.05
N ASN A 10 35.10 48.98 -2.98
CA ASN A 10 35.92 48.71 -1.80
C ASN A 10 35.36 47.59 -0.91
N TYR A 11 36.19 47.08 -0.02
CA TYR A 11 35.76 46.24 1.09
C TYR A 11 36.60 46.48 2.33
N ASN A 12 36.03 46.23 3.52
CA ASN A 12 36.74 46.29 4.79
C ASN A 12 36.26 45.20 5.75
N PHE A 13 37.06 44.93 6.79
CA PHE A 13 36.70 44.05 7.89
C PHE A 13 37.19 44.65 9.19
N ASN A 14 36.32 44.72 10.18
CA ASN A 14 36.65 45.13 11.54
C ASN A 14 36.69 43.88 12.44
N PRO A 15 37.86 43.41 12.88
CA PRO A 15 37.98 42.23 13.75
C PRO A 15 37.32 42.39 15.12
N ALA A 16 37.26 43.61 15.66
CA ALA A 16 36.68 43.89 16.97
C ALA A 16 35.15 43.74 16.97
N SER A 17 34.48 44.07 15.86
CA SER A 17 33.04 43.88 15.70
C SER A 17 32.66 42.63 14.89
N GLY A 18 33.60 42.03 14.17
CA GLY A 18 33.36 40.90 13.27
C GLY A 18 32.58 41.28 12.00
N ILE A 19 32.53 42.56 11.65
CA ILE A 19 31.75 43.07 10.53
C ILE A 19 32.64 43.20 9.29
N ALA A 20 32.24 42.53 8.20
CA ALA A 20 32.73 42.76 6.85
C ALA A 20 31.75 43.65 6.08
N VAL A 21 32.26 44.65 5.36
CA VAL A 21 31.47 45.56 4.53
C VAL A 21 32.00 45.52 3.10
N PHE A 22 31.09 45.47 2.13
CA PHE A 22 31.40 45.41 0.70
C PHE A 22 30.66 46.51 -0.04
N GLY A 23 31.39 47.33 -0.79
CA GLY A 23 30.87 48.45 -1.59
C GLY A 23 30.93 48.16 -3.08
N TYR A 24 29.83 48.42 -3.79
CA TYR A 24 29.72 48.26 -5.22
C TYR A 24 29.02 49.47 -5.83
N SER A 25 29.31 49.78 -7.09
CA SER A 25 28.58 50.79 -7.84
C SER A 25 28.16 50.28 -9.21
N LEU A 26 27.00 50.77 -9.65
CA LEU A 26 26.49 50.63 -11.01
C LEU A 26 26.14 52.03 -11.48
N ASP A 27 27.04 52.63 -12.26
CA ASP A 27 27.02 54.05 -12.60
C ASP A 27 26.88 54.92 -11.32
N LYS A 28 25.80 55.69 -11.18
CA LYS A 28 25.52 56.54 -10.01
C LYS A 28 24.94 55.77 -8.80
N ILE A 29 24.54 54.50 -8.96
CA ILE A 29 23.88 53.73 -7.91
C ILE A 29 24.93 53.02 -7.05
N LYS A 30 24.96 53.31 -5.74
CA LYS A 30 25.86 52.66 -4.78
C LYS A 30 25.14 51.57 -3.99
N PHE A 31 25.82 50.46 -3.75
CA PHE A 31 25.37 49.34 -2.94
C PHE A 31 26.35 49.08 -1.80
N LYS A 32 25.81 48.73 -0.63
CA LYS A 32 26.60 48.39 0.56
C LYS A 32 26.04 47.12 1.20
N GLU A 33 26.81 46.04 1.14
CA GLU A 33 26.48 44.76 1.77
C GLU A 33 27.26 44.59 3.07
N LYS A 34 26.65 43.98 4.09
CA LYS A 34 27.31 43.68 5.36
C LYS A 34 27.18 42.20 5.72
N LEU A 35 28.28 41.60 6.17
CA LEU A 35 28.30 40.28 6.81
C LEU A 35 28.82 40.41 8.23
N ILE A 36 28.18 39.73 9.19
CA ILE A 36 28.52 39.79 10.61
C ILE A 36 28.89 38.38 11.07
N PHE A 37 30.17 38.21 11.41
CA PHE A 37 30.74 36.96 11.90
C PHE A 37 30.75 36.94 13.44
N PRO A 38 30.37 35.83 14.08
CA PRO A 38 30.21 35.77 15.54
C PRO A 38 31.54 35.71 16.30
N LYS A 39 31.60 36.29 17.50
CA LYS A 39 32.78 36.20 18.39
C LYS A 39 32.91 34.79 19.02
N PRO A 40 34.10 34.39 19.48
CA PRO A 40 35.40 35.09 19.43
C PRO A 40 36.12 34.91 18.08
N ILE A 41 36.72 35.98 17.55
CA ILE A 41 37.49 35.97 16.30
C ILE A 41 38.97 35.77 16.61
N LYS A 42 39.65 34.85 15.90
CA LYS A 42 41.09 34.64 16.08
C LYS A 42 41.89 35.86 15.65
N LYS A 43 43.00 36.12 16.36
CA LYS A 43 43.97 37.17 16.01
C LYS A 43 44.47 36.97 14.58
N LEU A 44 44.29 37.99 13.74
CA LEU A 44 44.68 37.97 12.33
C LEU A 44 46.11 38.49 12.15
N ILE A 45 47.09 37.60 12.30
CA ILE A 45 48.53 37.90 12.13
C ILE A 45 49.18 37.01 11.06
N GLY A 46 50.32 37.45 10.53
CA GLY A 46 51.18 36.68 9.63
C GLY A 46 50.44 36.01 8.46
N ALA A 47 50.70 34.71 8.27
CA ALA A 47 50.11 33.91 7.20
C ALA A 47 48.57 33.85 7.27
N ARG A 48 47.98 33.85 8.47
CA ARG A 48 46.51 33.83 8.62
C ARG A 48 45.88 35.13 8.11
N LYS A 49 46.48 36.29 8.43
CA LYS A 49 46.01 37.59 7.91
C LYS A 49 46.06 37.61 6.38
N LYS A 50 47.16 37.10 5.79
CA LYS A 50 47.32 37.00 4.33
C LYS A 50 46.24 36.09 3.70
N ALA A 51 46.02 34.89 4.23
CA ALA A 51 44.98 33.97 3.74
C ALA A 51 43.56 34.54 3.94
N PHE A 52 43.29 35.18 5.07
CA PHE A 52 42.03 35.84 5.36
C PHE A 52 41.72 36.96 4.36
N ASN A 53 42.68 37.85 4.09
CA ASN A 53 42.52 38.94 3.13
C ASN A 53 42.20 38.41 1.72
N LYS A 54 42.85 37.32 1.30
CA LYS A 54 42.55 36.62 0.04
C LYS A 54 41.13 36.08 0.03
N ALA A 55 40.72 35.37 1.08
CA ALA A 55 39.35 34.84 1.17
C ALA A 55 38.30 35.96 1.21
N LEU A 56 38.56 37.07 1.91
CA LEU A 56 37.68 38.22 2.01
C LEU A 56 37.53 38.96 0.67
N PHE A 57 38.63 39.11 -0.09
CA PHE A 57 38.57 39.65 -1.45
C PHE A 57 37.73 38.77 -2.38
N ASN A 58 37.85 37.45 -2.28
CA ASN A 58 37.05 36.55 -3.11
C ASN A 58 35.57 36.51 -2.67
N LEU A 59 35.31 36.69 -1.37
CA LEU A 59 33.97 36.92 -0.85
C LEU A 59 33.36 38.21 -1.43
N PHE A 60 34.14 39.29 -1.50
CA PHE A 60 33.76 40.55 -2.13
C PHE A 60 33.34 40.35 -3.60
N LEU A 61 34.09 39.55 -4.36
CA LEU A 61 33.77 39.24 -5.76
C LEU A 61 32.46 38.44 -5.90
N ILE A 62 32.23 37.40 -5.10
CA ILE A 62 31.01 36.59 -5.24
C ILE A 62 29.76 37.32 -4.74
N THR A 63 29.82 38.15 -3.68
CA THR A 63 28.62 38.85 -3.20
C THR A 63 28.17 39.93 -4.18
N GLY A 64 29.10 40.50 -4.96
CA GLY A 64 28.84 41.47 -6.03
C GLY A 64 27.84 40.99 -7.09
N ILE A 65 27.74 39.67 -7.28
CA ILE A 65 26.84 39.06 -8.28
C ILE A 65 25.37 39.46 -8.09
N SER A 66 24.98 39.73 -6.83
CA SER A 66 23.61 40.12 -6.47
C SER A 66 23.24 41.50 -7.05
N TYR A 67 24.24 42.36 -7.26
CA TYR A 67 24.08 43.72 -7.76
C TYR A 67 24.38 43.80 -9.26
N TYR A 68 25.42 43.10 -9.75
CA TYR A 68 25.74 42.99 -11.17
C TYR A 68 24.53 42.60 -12.03
N LYS A 69 23.78 41.57 -11.59
CA LYS A 69 22.66 41.01 -12.35
C LYS A 69 21.55 42.01 -12.66
N THR A 70 21.46 43.14 -11.94
CA THR A 70 20.36 44.10 -12.07
C THR A 70 20.28 44.72 -13.46
N TYR A 71 21.41 44.85 -14.16
CA TYR A 71 21.48 45.32 -15.54
C TYR A 71 22.44 44.51 -16.43
N CYS A 72 23.24 43.60 -15.86
CA CYS A 72 24.20 42.78 -16.60
C CYS A 72 25.11 43.59 -17.55
N PRO A 73 25.81 44.63 -17.06
CA PRO A 73 26.72 45.40 -17.90
C PRO A 73 27.84 44.50 -18.45
N LYS A 74 28.29 44.79 -19.68
CA LYS A 74 29.43 44.10 -20.29
C LYS A 74 30.75 44.45 -19.58
N LYS A 75 30.91 45.73 -19.20
CA LYS A 75 32.12 46.22 -18.54
C LYS A 75 32.07 46.01 -17.03
N ILE A 76 33.06 45.28 -16.51
CA ILE A 76 33.32 45.08 -15.08
C ILE A 76 34.62 45.78 -14.70
N GLU A 77 34.62 46.59 -13.64
CA GLU A 77 35.81 47.26 -13.12
C GLU A 77 36.15 46.76 -11.71
N LEU A 78 37.42 46.38 -11.51
CA LEU A 78 37.94 45.95 -10.21
C LEU A 78 38.59 47.09 -9.40
N GLY A 79 38.52 48.33 -9.89
CA GLY A 79 39.19 49.47 -9.25
C GLY A 79 40.68 49.20 -9.04
N LYS A 80 41.15 49.31 -7.79
CA LYS A 80 42.56 49.06 -7.41
C LYS A 80 42.93 47.57 -7.26
N TYR A 81 41.96 46.67 -7.39
CA TYR A 81 42.17 45.24 -7.13
C TYR A 81 42.63 44.51 -8.39
N LYS A 82 43.57 43.57 -8.23
CA LYS A 82 44.17 42.81 -9.33
C LYS A 82 43.79 41.34 -9.22
N ILE A 83 43.53 40.71 -10.37
CA ILE A 83 43.37 39.26 -10.50
C ILE A 83 44.18 38.76 -11.70
N SER A 84 44.61 37.51 -11.62
CA SER A 84 45.32 36.82 -12.70
C SER A 84 44.35 36.34 -13.79
N LYS A 85 44.88 36.02 -14.98
CA LYS A 85 44.09 35.47 -16.10
C LYS A 85 43.31 34.21 -15.70
N GLU A 86 43.89 33.35 -14.88
CA GLU A 86 43.22 32.15 -14.40
C GLU A 86 42.09 32.43 -13.41
N GLN A 87 42.28 33.41 -12.52
CA GLN A 87 41.21 33.84 -11.62
C GLN A 87 40.05 34.46 -12.39
N ALA A 88 40.33 35.28 -13.42
CA ALA A 88 39.30 35.81 -14.31
C ALA A 88 38.52 34.70 -15.01
N LYS A 89 39.19 33.66 -15.54
CA LYS A 89 38.52 32.48 -16.12
C LYS A 89 37.59 31.78 -15.12
N PHE A 90 38.02 31.63 -13.86
CA PHE A 90 37.19 31.07 -12.80
C PHE A 90 35.95 31.94 -12.55
N TRP A 91 36.10 33.25 -12.39
CA TRP A 91 35.00 34.17 -12.13
C TRP A 91 34.03 34.30 -13.30
N ASN A 92 34.54 34.36 -14.55
CA ASN A 92 33.72 34.34 -15.76
C ASN A 92 32.81 33.10 -15.76
N LYS A 93 33.37 31.93 -15.45
CA LYS A 93 32.59 30.69 -15.39
C LYS A 93 31.60 30.65 -14.23
N VAL A 94 31.97 31.13 -13.04
CA VAL A 94 31.09 31.21 -11.86
C VAL A 94 29.87 32.10 -12.12
N TYR A 95 30.08 33.29 -12.69
CA TYR A 95 29.00 34.22 -13.02
C TYR A 95 28.15 33.67 -14.16
N THR A 96 28.77 33.16 -15.23
CA THR A 96 28.07 32.62 -16.39
C THR A 96 27.17 31.43 -16.02
N LYS A 97 27.73 30.40 -15.39
CA LYS A 97 26.99 29.19 -15.05
C LYS A 97 26.07 29.38 -13.84
N GLY A 98 26.51 30.17 -12.86
CA GLY A 98 25.73 30.46 -11.65
C GLY A 98 24.49 31.32 -11.90
N LEU A 99 24.53 32.22 -12.89
CA LEU A 99 23.38 33.01 -13.34
C LEU A 99 22.59 32.33 -14.46
N GLY A 100 22.88 31.07 -14.80
CA GLY A 100 22.25 30.38 -15.93
C GLY A 100 20.71 30.37 -15.89
N GLN A 101 20.11 30.11 -14.72
CA GLN A 101 18.64 30.21 -14.57
C GLN A 101 18.17 31.65 -14.77
N PHE A 102 18.87 32.61 -14.17
CA PHE A 102 18.53 34.02 -14.28
C PHE A 102 18.55 34.49 -15.75
N PHE A 103 19.55 34.09 -16.53
CA PHE A 103 19.62 34.41 -17.96
C PHE A 103 18.46 33.78 -18.75
N TYR A 104 18.14 32.52 -18.46
CA TYR A 104 17.01 31.85 -19.10
C TYR A 104 15.67 32.53 -18.78
N GLU A 105 15.40 32.80 -17.49
CA GLU A 105 14.15 33.42 -17.04
C GLU A 105 13.96 34.84 -17.59
N ASN A 106 15.04 35.60 -17.74
CA ASN A 106 15.02 36.95 -18.30
C ASN A 106 15.26 36.98 -19.82
N ARG A 107 15.37 35.82 -20.49
CA ARG A 107 15.62 35.68 -21.94
C ARG A 107 16.85 36.45 -22.44
N LEU A 108 17.92 36.44 -21.65
CA LEU A 108 19.17 37.14 -21.97
C LEU A 108 20.13 36.24 -22.75
N ASP A 109 20.83 36.82 -23.73
CA ASP A 109 22.00 36.18 -24.32
C ASP A 109 23.22 36.45 -23.45
N PHE A 110 23.76 35.38 -22.87
CA PHE A 110 24.91 35.46 -21.96
C PHE A 110 26.24 35.10 -22.64
N ARG A 111 26.24 34.75 -23.94
CA ARG A 111 27.45 34.36 -24.65
C ARG A 111 28.39 35.56 -24.75
N GLY A 112 29.59 35.43 -24.18
CA GLY A 112 30.57 36.53 -24.12
C GLY A 112 30.18 37.69 -23.21
N LEU A 113 29.09 37.58 -22.43
CA LEU A 113 28.59 38.68 -21.60
C LEU A 113 29.45 38.96 -20.37
N ILE A 114 29.98 37.90 -19.75
CA ILE A 114 30.78 38.02 -18.54
C ILE A 114 32.26 38.05 -18.91
N ASP A 115 32.89 39.20 -18.66
CA ASP A 115 34.32 39.39 -18.88
C ASP A 115 34.98 40.14 -17.71
N PHE A 116 35.54 39.38 -16.76
CA PHE A 116 36.31 39.94 -15.66
C PHE A 116 37.68 40.42 -16.14
N PRO A 117 38.08 41.69 -15.83
CA PRO A 117 39.39 42.19 -16.23
C PRO A 117 40.50 41.47 -15.47
N TYR A 118 41.65 41.26 -16.12
CA TYR A 118 42.83 40.66 -15.51
C TYR A 118 44.10 41.45 -15.84
N HIS A 119 45.14 41.25 -15.03
CA HIS A 119 46.44 41.90 -15.23
C HIS A 119 47.45 40.88 -15.74
N LYS A 120 48.05 41.11 -16.92
CA LYS A 120 48.92 40.14 -17.62
C LYS A 120 50.06 39.59 -16.75
N ASN A 121 50.70 40.45 -15.95
CA ASN A 121 51.87 40.10 -15.15
C ASN A 121 51.55 39.83 -13.66
N TYR A 122 50.28 39.83 -13.28
CA TYR A 122 49.89 39.56 -11.90
C TYR A 122 49.70 38.06 -11.66
N GLN A 123 50.49 37.52 -10.73
CA GLN A 123 50.32 36.16 -10.25
C GLN A 123 49.88 36.17 -8.79
N GLU A 124 49.05 35.20 -8.43
CA GLU A 124 48.57 35.03 -7.08
C GLU A 124 48.97 33.66 -6.53
N LYS A 125 49.65 33.65 -5.38
CA LYS A 125 50.15 32.43 -4.74
C LYS A 125 49.32 32.09 -3.49
N PRO A 126 49.14 30.80 -3.17
CA PRO A 126 48.37 30.38 -2.01
C PRO A 126 49.20 30.54 -0.74
N VAL A 127 48.52 30.65 0.41
CA VAL A 127 49.19 30.82 1.71
C VAL A 127 48.91 29.62 2.60
N LYS A 128 49.97 29.00 3.12
CA LYS A 128 49.84 27.92 4.09
C LYS A 128 49.46 28.49 5.46
N ILE A 129 48.47 27.89 6.12
CA ILE A 129 48.00 28.29 7.46
C ILE A 129 47.87 27.07 8.36
N LYS A 130 48.02 27.27 9.68
CA LYS A 130 47.70 26.25 10.68
C LYS A 130 46.17 26.10 10.81
N THR A 131 45.66 24.87 10.78
CA THR A 131 44.24 24.53 10.95
C THR A 131 44.09 23.40 11.96
N ARG A 132 42.94 23.30 12.64
CA ARG A 132 42.60 22.15 13.49
C ARG A 132 41.85 21.10 12.68
N ASN A 133 41.99 19.82 13.04
CA ASN A 133 41.33 18.70 12.36
C ASN A 133 39.83 18.63 12.68
N ARG A 134 39.09 19.66 12.26
CA ARG A 134 37.66 19.84 12.56
C ARG A 134 36.92 20.35 11.33
N SER A 135 35.63 20.03 11.28
CA SER A 135 34.79 20.30 10.12
C SER A 135 33.77 21.41 10.36
N LEU A 136 33.47 22.16 9.32
CA LEU A 136 32.42 23.16 9.29
C LEU A 136 31.32 22.68 8.34
N VAL A 137 30.12 22.47 8.87
CA VAL A 137 29.01 21.85 8.14
C VAL A 137 27.85 22.85 8.02
N PRO A 138 27.41 23.25 6.81
CA PRO A 138 26.24 24.10 6.67
C PRO A 138 24.95 23.31 6.94
N LEU A 139 24.08 23.86 7.78
CA LEU A 139 22.77 23.30 8.08
C LEU A 139 21.68 24.03 7.28
N GLY A 140 20.89 23.26 6.52
CA GLY A 140 19.74 23.76 5.77
C GLY A 140 18.38 23.43 6.40
N GLY A 141 18.33 22.47 7.32
CA GLY A 141 17.09 22.02 7.99
C GLY A 141 16.25 21.02 7.18
N GLY A 142 16.71 20.66 5.97
CA GLY A 142 16.14 19.59 5.15
C GLY A 142 16.81 18.23 5.38
N LYS A 143 16.29 17.20 4.70
CA LYS A 143 16.72 15.80 4.85
C LYS A 143 18.23 15.62 4.67
N ASP A 144 18.81 16.26 3.66
CA ASP A 144 20.19 16.05 3.23
C ASP A 144 21.18 16.51 4.31
N SER A 145 20.95 17.71 4.85
CA SER A 145 21.78 18.26 5.93
C SER A 145 21.63 17.49 7.25
N ILE A 146 20.48 16.85 7.48
CA ILE A 146 20.26 15.98 8.65
C ILE A 146 21.00 14.65 8.48
N VAL A 147 21.00 14.06 7.29
CA VAL A 147 21.79 12.85 7.03
C VAL A 147 23.28 13.13 7.22
N VAL A 148 23.81 14.24 6.68
CA VAL A 148 25.22 14.60 6.90
C VAL A 148 25.53 14.73 8.39
N LEU A 149 24.72 15.48 9.14
CA LEU A 149 25.02 15.73 10.55
C LEU A 149 24.98 14.44 11.38
N GLU A 150 24.01 13.55 11.16
CA GLU A 150 23.90 12.31 11.93
C GLU A 150 25.00 11.32 11.51
N LYS A 151 25.29 11.17 10.21
CA LYS A 151 26.42 10.35 9.75
C LYS A 151 27.75 10.84 10.32
N MET A 152 27.98 12.15 10.37
CA MET A 152 29.22 12.67 10.95
C MET A 152 29.31 12.40 12.46
N LYS A 153 28.19 12.45 13.18
CA LYS A 153 28.14 12.06 14.61
C LYS A 153 28.44 10.57 14.80
N GLU A 154 27.81 9.71 14.01
CA GLU A 154 28.01 8.26 14.06
C GLU A 154 29.47 7.85 13.79
N ASN A 155 30.16 8.60 12.92
CA ASN A 155 31.57 8.37 12.61
C ASN A 155 32.54 9.11 13.55
N GLY A 156 32.05 9.70 14.65
CA GLY A 156 32.90 10.39 15.62
C GLY A 156 33.64 11.62 15.07
N ILE A 157 33.17 12.22 13.97
CA ILE A 157 33.85 13.36 13.33
C ILE A 157 33.57 14.63 14.14
N ASP A 158 34.61 15.41 14.47
CA ASP A 158 34.43 16.74 15.08
C ASP A 158 33.92 17.75 14.05
N PHE A 159 32.80 18.39 14.38
CA PHE A 159 32.21 19.42 13.55
C PHE A 159 31.32 20.39 14.31
N ASP A 160 31.27 21.62 13.79
CA ASP A 160 30.26 22.62 14.13
C ASP A 160 29.30 22.85 12.98
N LEU A 161 28.06 23.21 13.32
CA LEU A 161 27.06 23.62 12.37
C LEU A 161 27.19 25.12 12.03
N SER A 162 26.85 25.46 10.80
CA SER A 162 26.86 26.83 10.30
C SER A 162 25.59 27.15 9.53
N HIS A 163 25.08 28.37 9.69
CA HIS A 163 23.98 28.87 8.87
C HIS A 163 24.15 30.36 8.56
N ILE A 164 23.66 30.78 7.39
CA ILE A 164 23.70 32.18 6.94
C ILE A 164 22.28 32.72 7.00
N GLY A 165 22.07 33.78 7.79
CA GLY A 165 20.74 34.32 8.09
C GLY A 165 20.13 33.71 9.35
N ASP A 166 18.81 33.86 9.49
CA ASP A 166 18.03 33.32 10.61
C ASP A 166 16.92 32.41 10.08
N SER A 167 16.71 31.28 10.74
CA SER A 167 15.72 30.28 10.34
C SER A 167 15.30 29.41 11.53
N LYS A 168 14.01 29.47 11.89
CA LYS A 168 13.40 28.64 12.94
C LYS A 168 13.63 27.14 12.70
N ILE A 169 13.42 26.67 11.47
CA ILE A 169 13.61 25.24 11.11
C ILE A 169 15.05 24.79 11.37
N VAL A 170 16.01 25.63 11.01
CA VAL A 170 17.44 25.32 11.19
C VAL A 170 17.79 25.31 12.68
N ASN A 171 17.27 26.26 13.45
CA ASN A 171 17.41 26.30 14.91
C ASN A 171 16.83 25.05 15.57
N ASP A 172 15.61 24.65 15.20
CA ASP A 172 14.92 23.50 15.79
C ASP A 172 15.66 22.19 15.47
N VAL A 173 16.15 22.03 14.23
CA VAL A 173 16.98 20.88 13.84
C VAL A 173 18.31 20.87 14.59
N ALA A 174 18.99 22.02 14.70
CA ALA A 174 20.24 22.12 15.45
C ALA A 174 20.04 21.75 16.94
N LYS A 175 19.00 22.30 17.58
CA LYS A 175 18.62 21.96 18.96
C LYS A 175 18.36 20.47 19.12
N LYS A 176 17.57 19.87 18.22
CA LYS A 176 17.25 18.43 18.26
C LYS A 176 18.48 17.55 18.01
N SER A 177 19.49 18.06 17.31
CA SER A 177 20.74 17.34 17.06
C SER A 177 21.72 17.32 18.22
N GLY A 178 21.59 18.25 19.17
CA GLY A 178 22.55 18.48 20.25
C GLY A 178 23.88 19.11 19.81
N LYS A 179 23.98 19.60 18.56
CA LYS A 179 25.19 20.25 18.04
C LYS A 179 25.07 21.76 18.10
N LYS A 180 26.18 22.41 18.45
CA LYS A 180 26.30 23.87 18.40
C LYS A 180 26.14 24.35 16.95
N ILE A 181 25.28 25.33 16.77
CA ILE A 181 25.13 26.07 15.52
C ILE A 181 25.62 27.49 15.70
N ILE A 182 26.23 28.01 14.65
CA ILE A 182 26.82 29.34 14.66
C ILE A 182 26.29 30.07 13.42
N PHE A 183 25.74 31.26 13.64
CA PHE A 183 25.07 32.05 12.62
C PHE A 183 25.98 33.15 12.06
N VAL A 184 25.92 33.35 10.74
CA VAL A 184 26.47 34.53 10.06
C VAL A 184 25.30 35.39 9.59
N LYS A 185 25.20 36.63 10.09
CA LYS A 185 24.14 37.54 9.65
C LYS A 185 24.56 38.22 8.34
N ARG A 186 23.67 38.24 7.35
CA ARG A 186 23.87 38.89 6.05
C ARG A 186 22.83 39.99 5.86
N LYS A 187 23.29 41.21 5.59
CA LYS A 187 22.44 42.38 5.28
C LYS A 187 22.74 42.83 3.86
N ILE A 188 21.80 42.56 2.95
CA ILE A 188 21.84 43.00 1.55
C ILE A 188 21.54 44.50 1.47
N SER A 189 22.13 45.20 0.50
CA SER A 189 21.91 46.64 0.34
C SER A 189 20.42 46.99 0.13
N PRO A 190 19.85 47.94 0.90
CA PRO A 190 18.49 48.43 0.71
C PRO A 190 18.21 48.93 -0.72
N ASN A 191 19.21 49.56 -1.33
CA ASN A 191 19.13 50.11 -2.69
C ASN A 191 18.81 49.03 -3.74
N LEU A 192 19.20 47.77 -3.51
CA LEU A 192 18.83 46.67 -4.41
C LEU A 192 17.31 46.43 -4.42
N PHE A 193 16.67 46.49 -3.25
CA PHE A 193 15.21 46.29 -3.16
C PHE A 193 14.45 47.44 -3.82
N SER A 194 14.91 48.68 -3.66
CA SER A 194 14.34 49.83 -4.35
C SER A 194 14.55 49.74 -5.85
N LEU A 195 15.72 49.30 -6.30
CA LEU A 195 16.04 49.15 -7.71
C LEU A 195 15.21 48.06 -8.39
N ASN A 196 15.00 46.92 -7.72
CA ASN A 196 14.19 45.80 -8.25
C ASN A 196 12.71 46.15 -8.51
N LYS A 197 12.22 47.32 -8.03
CA LYS A 197 10.87 47.80 -8.33
C LYS A 197 10.79 48.60 -9.63
N LYS A 198 11.92 49.03 -10.21
CA LYS A 198 11.95 49.85 -11.42
C LYS A 198 11.77 49.00 -12.68
N LYS A 199 11.05 49.54 -13.67
CA LYS A 199 10.91 48.92 -15.01
C LYS A 199 12.28 48.83 -15.69
N GLY A 200 12.54 47.71 -16.37
CA GLY A 200 13.82 47.47 -17.07
C GLY A 200 14.98 47.02 -16.18
N VAL A 201 14.74 46.75 -14.89
CA VAL A 201 15.72 46.12 -13.98
C VAL A 201 15.49 44.62 -13.93
N TYR A 202 16.53 43.83 -14.18
CA TYR A 202 16.43 42.38 -14.08
C TYR A 202 16.52 41.91 -12.62
N ASN A 203 15.78 40.85 -12.32
CA ASN A 203 15.85 40.16 -11.05
C ASN A 203 15.70 38.64 -11.28
N GLY A 204 16.09 37.85 -10.30
CA GLY A 204 16.00 36.39 -10.39
C GLY A 204 17.08 35.67 -9.59
N HIS A 205 17.30 34.40 -9.95
CA HIS A 205 18.20 33.50 -9.24
C HIS A 205 19.66 33.97 -9.17
N ILE A 206 20.34 33.65 -8.08
CA ILE A 206 21.80 33.76 -7.95
C ILE A 206 22.34 32.43 -7.39
N PRO A 207 23.63 32.09 -7.63
CA PRO A 207 24.25 30.87 -7.12
C PRO A 207 24.52 30.98 -5.61
N ILE A 208 23.45 30.93 -4.79
CA ILE A 208 23.52 31.18 -3.35
C ILE A 208 24.46 30.21 -2.62
N SER A 209 24.57 28.96 -3.09
CA SER A 209 25.49 27.98 -2.51
C SER A 209 26.96 28.32 -2.78
N ALA A 210 27.28 29.01 -3.89
CA ALA A 210 28.62 29.54 -4.13
C ALA A 210 28.92 30.69 -3.16
N CYS A 211 27.98 31.62 -2.96
CA CYS A 211 28.12 32.67 -1.93
C CYS A 211 28.37 32.04 -0.55
N HIS A 212 27.60 31.01 -0.18
CA HIS A 212 27.81 30.29 1.07
C HIS A 212 29.18 29.62 1.14
N ALA A 213 29.69 29.03 0.05
CA ALA A 213 31.02 28.41 0.03
C ALA A 213 32.13 29.41 0.38
N PHE A 214 32.10 30.64 -0.15
CA PHE A 214 33.05 31.68 0.20
C PHE A 214 32.85 32.25 1.62
N ILE A 215 31.61 32.38 2.09
CA ILE A 215 31.34 32.75 3.49
C ILE A 215 31.91 31.69 4.46
N LEU A 216 31.70 30.41 4.15
CA LEU A 216 32.24 29.28 4.91
C LEU A 216 33.77 29.23 4.85
N LEU A 217 34.40 29.63 3.73
CA LEU A 217 35.86 29.76 3.62
C LEU A 217 36.41 30.83 4.55
N VAL A 218 35.86 32.04 4.52
CA VAL A 218 36.26 33.13 5.42
C VAL A 218 36.13 32.66 6.86
N ARG A 219 35.01 32.01 7.17
CA ARG A 219 34.76 31.43 8.47
C ARG A 219 35.76 30.33 8.84
N ALA A 220 36.08 29.42 7.93
CA ALA A 220 37.04 28.35 8.17
C ALA A 220 38.41 28.91 8.61
N ILE A 221 38.83 30.03 7.99
CA ILE A 221 40.07 30.75 8.36
C ILE A 221 39.94 31.47 9.70
N LEU A 222 38.80 32.10 10.00
CA LEU A 222 38.60 32.84 11.25
C LEU A 222 38.60 31.97 12.51
N TYR A 223 38.24 30.69 12.39
CA TYR A 223 38.04 29.79 13.54
C TYR A 223 38.72 28.43 13.40
N ASP A 224 39.78 28.35 12.59
CA ASP A 224 40.71 27.21 12.49
C ASP A 224 40.12 25.90 11.96
N TYR A 225 39.10 25.94 11.08
CA TYR A 225 38.57 24.71 10.48
C TYR A 225 39.44 24.23 9.30
N ARG A 226 39.67 22.92 9.23
CA ARG A 226 40.37 22.27 8.11
C ARG A 226 39.43 21.83 7.00
N TYR A 227 38.19 21.49 7.32
CA TYR A 227 37.23 20.98 6.34
C TYR A 227 35.97 21.84 6.28
N ILE A 228 35.49 22.06 5.05
CA ILE A 228 34.15 22.57 4.76
C ILE A 228 33.40 21.44 4.09
N VAL A 229 32.39 20.91 4.76
CA VAL A 229 31.72 19.66 4.38
C VAL A 229 30.30 19.97 3.96
N MET A 230 30.02 19.91 2.67
CA MET A 230 28.71 20.21 2.10
C MET A 230 27.83 18.96 2.07
N GLY A 231 26.51 19.14 2.10
CA GLY A 231 25.53 18.06 1.92
C GLY A 231 25.01 17.91 0.49
N ASN A 232 25.81 18.18 -0.53
CA ASN A 232 25.34 18.10 -1.91
C ASN A 232 25.39 16.65 -2.44
N GLU A 233 24.31 16.23 -3.07
CA GLU A 233 24.04 14.89 -3.57
C GLU A 233 24.33 14.73 -5.07
N LYS A 234 24.27 13.50 -5.60
CA LYS A 234 24.51 13.22 -7.03
C LYS A 234 23.60 14.02 -7.96
N SER A 235 22.31 14.16 -7.63
CA SER A 235 21.31 14.82 -8.46
C SER A 235 21.47 16.34 -8.57
N SER A 236 22.29 16.96 -7.72
CA SER A 236 22.66 18.38 -7.84
C SER A 236 23.43 18.71 -9.14
N SER A 237 24.04 17.70 -9.78
CA SER A 237 24.72 17.85 -11.07
C SER A 237 23.77 17.70 -12.28
N TYR A 238 22.50 17.34 -12.03
CA TYR A 238 21.51 17.14 -13.09
C TYR A 238 20.93 18.49 -13.53
N GLY A 239 21.01 18.77 -14.84
CA GLY A 239 20.50 20.00 -15.45
C GLY A 239 18.98 20.12 -15.49
N ASN A 240 18.49 21.32 -15.78
CA ASN A 240 17.07 21.63 -15.90
C ASN A 240 16.61 21.70 -17.35
N ILE A 241 17.33 22.46 -18.19
CA ILE A 241 16.94 22.77 -19.58
C ILE A 241 18.17 23.13 -20.43
N LYS A 242 18.09 22.99 -21.76
CA LYS A 242 19.07 23.54 -22.71
C LYS A 242 18.67 24.95 -23.12
N TYR A 243 19.62 25.90 -23.07
CA TYR A 243 19.43 27.29 -23.49
C TYR A 243 20.73 27.81 -24.10
N LEU A 244 20.66 28.38 -25.31
CA LEU A 244 21.82 28.89 -26.06
C LEU A 244 22.99 27.88 -26.12
N GLY A 245 22.69 26.64 -26.50
CA GLY A 245 23.68 25.55 -26.62
C GLY A 245 24.21 25.00 -25.29
N THR A 246 23.78 25.53 -24.14
CA THR A 246 24.27 25.13 -22.81
C THR A 246 23.18 24.54 -21.94
N THR A 247 23.49 23.50 -21.18
CA THR A 247 22.60 23.00 -20.13
C THR A 247 22.61 23.95 -18.94
N ILE A 248 21.45 24.54 -18.63
CA ILE A 248 21.21 25.36 -17.45
C ILE A 248 20.89 24.44 -16.27
N ASN A 249 21.58 24.67 -15.14
CA ASN A 249 21.37 23.93 -13.90
C ASN A 249 21.14 24.93 -12.75
N HIS A 250 19.93 24.93 -12.17
CA HIS A 250 19.55 25.73 -11.00
C HIS A 250 20.46 25.47 -9.80
N GLN A 251 20.99 24.25 -9.69
CA GLN A 251 21.87 23.81 -8.62
C GLN A 251 23.33 23.76 -9.05
N TRP A 252 23.74 24.49 -10.10
CA TRP A 252 25.12 24.41 -10.60
C TRP A 252 26.17 24.63 -9.52
N SER A 253 25.96 25.58 -8.59
CA SER A 253 26.86 25.83 -7.46
C SER A 253 26.89 24.74 -6.38
N LYS A 254 26.17 23.62 -6.58
CA LYS A 254 26.20 22.40 -5.78
C LYS A 254 26.71 21.20 -6.57
N SER A 255 26.93 21.35 -7.88
CA SER A 255 27.35 20.28 -8.77
C SER A 255 28.79 19.81 -8.49
N ALA A 256 29.13 18.63 -8.99
CA ALA A 256 30.50 18.10 -8.93
C ALA A 256 31.49 18.99 -9.69
N GLU A 257 31.05 19.64 -10.77
CA GLU A 257 31.85 20.60 -11.54
C GLU A 257 32.27 21.79 -10.67
N PHE A 258 31.32 22.45 -10.01
CA PHE A 258 31.60 23.59 -9.15
C PHE A 258 32.49 23.17 -7.97
N GLU A 259 32.21 22.02 -7.34
CA GLU A 259 33.02 21.51 -6.22
C GLU A 259 34.49 21.31 -6.62
N LYS A 260 34.76 20.65 -7.76
CA LYS A 260 36.12 20.44 -8.28
C LYS A 260 36.79 21.78 -8.59
N MET A 261 36.09 22.67 -9.28
CA MET A 261 36.60 24.00 -9.63
C MET A 261 36.95 24.82 -8.39
N PHE A 262 36.03 24.90 -7.42
CA PHE A 262 36.21 25.66 -6.20
C PHE A 262 37.33 25.09 -5.34
N SER A 263 37.39 23.77 -5.15
CA SER A 263 38.47 23.11 -4.40
C SER A 263 39.84 23.38 -5.01
N ASN A 264 39.96 23.31 -6.34
CA ASN A 264 41.20 23.65 -7.04
C ASN A 264 41.56 25.14 -6.91
N TYR A 265 40.56 26.02 -7.01
CA TYR A 265 40.75 27.46 -6.83
C TYR A 265 41.28 27.80 -5.43
N LEU A 266 40.74 27.17 -4.38
CA LEU A 266 41.22 27.36 -3.01
C LEU A 266 42.69 26.95 -2.87
N LYS A 267 43.05 25.76 -3.36
CA LYS A 267 44.41 25.23 -3.29
C LYS A 267 45.41 26.13 -4.01
N LYS A 268 45.03 26.67 -5.18
CA LYS A 268 45.93 27.45 -6.03
C LYS A 268 46.07 28.91 -5.60
N PHE A 269 44.99 29.55 -5.13
CA PHE A 269 45.00 31.01 -4.93
C PHE A 269 44.79 31.48 -3.48
N ILE A 270 44.25 30.63 -2.60
CA ILE A 270 43.89 31.04 -1.23
C ILE A 270 44.76 30.31 -0.20
N THR A 271 44.51 29.02 0.00
CA THR A 271 45.22 28.17 0.94
C THR A 271 45.02 26.69 0.61
N PRO A 272 46.09 25.86 0.63
CA PRO A 272 45.97 24.43 0.41
C PRO A 272 45.52 23.67 1.67
N ASN A 273 45.49 24.32 2.83
CA ASN A 273 45.22 23.67 4.12
C ASN A 273 43.72 23.50 4.42
N ILE A 274 42.83 24.19 3.71
CA ILE A 274 41.37 24.04 3.84
C ILE A 274 40.86 23.18 2.69
N ARG A 275 40.10 22.12 3.02
CA ARG A 275 39.51 21.20 2.05
C ARG A 275 38.00 21.42 1.97
N TYR A 276 37.49 21.62 0.76
CA TYR A 276 36.07 21.73 0.45
C TYR A 276 35.61 20.48 -0.32
N TYR A 277 34.57 19.81 0.16
CA TYR A 277 33.98 18.64 -0.52
C TYR A 277 32.53 18.41 -0.09
N SER A 278 31.80 17.59 -0.84
CA SER A 278 30.44 17.16 -0.47
C SER A 278 30.39 15.74 0.07
N PHE A 279 29.83 15.57 1.28
CA PHE A 279 29.71 14.28 1.97
C PHE A 279 28.80 13.28 1.23
N LEU A 280 27.74 13.78 0.58
CA LEU A 280 26.72 12.96 -0.09
C LEU A 280 26.94 12.80 -1.60
N ARG A 281 28.11 13.17 -2.13
CA ARG A 281 28.35 13.26 -3.59
C ARG A 281 27.96 11.99 -4.35
N ASN A 282 28.24 10.83 -3.76
CA ASN A 282 27.99 9.52 -4.37
C ASN A 282 26.63 8.91 -4.02
N TRP A 283 25.81 9.61 -3.22
CA TRP A 283 24.51 9.12 -2.79
C TRP A 283 23.41 9.67 -3.71
N ASP A 284 22.44 8.81 -4.02
CA ASP A 284 21.22 9.22 -4.70
C ASP A 284 20.13 9.63 -3.71
N ASP A 285 19.07 10.28 -4.21
CA ASP A 285 17.98 10.80 -3.40
C ASP A 285 17.29 9.72 -2.55
N LEU A 286 17.17 8.48 -3.07
CA LEU A 286 16.53 7.37 -2.37
C LEU A 286 17.41 6.83 -1.24
N ALA A 287 18.72 6.70 -1.46
CA ALA A 287 19.67 6.31 -0.42
C ALA A 287 19.69 7.32 0.73
N ILE A 288 19.69 8.63 0.40
CA ILE A 288 19.60 9.69 1.40
C ILE A 288 18.28 9.61 2.16
N THR A 289 17.17 9.40 1.46
CA THR A 289 15.87 9.26 2.13
C THR A 289 15.80 8.01 3.01
N LYS A 290 16.32 6.87 2.56
CA LYS A 290 16.41 5.63 3.34
C LYS A 290 17.18 5.83 4.64
N GLU A 291 18.25 6.61 4.60
CA GLU A 291 19.01 6.96 5.80
C GLU A 291 18.23 7.94 6.68
N PHE A 292 17.68 8.99 6.09
CA PHE A 292 16.91 10.00 6.81
C PHE A 292 15.75 9.41 7.63
N VAL A 293 15.00 8.44 7.09
CA VAL A 293 13.85 7.84 7.79
C VAL A 293 14.22 7.06 9.06
N LYS A 294 15.50 6.72 9.26
CA LYS A 294 16.00 6.15 10.52
C LYS A 294 15.96 7.16 11.67
N HIS A 295 16.03 8.46 11.37
CA HIS A 295 16.11 9.53 12.36
C HIS A 295 14.75 10.20 12.60
N LYS A 296 13.73 9.42 12.99
CA LYS A 296 12.34 9.88 13.18
C LYS A 296 12.20 11.07 14.13
N LYS A 297 13.15 11.28 15.06
CA LYS A 297 13.19 12.42 15.99
C LYS A 297 13.14 13.79 15.29
N TYR A 298 13.52 13.87 14.01
CA TYR A 298 13.49 15.12 13.23
C TYR A 298 12.17 15.35 12.48
N PHE A 299 11.27 14.37 12.39
CA PHE A 299 10.01 14.48 11.63
C PHE A 299 9.16 15.71 12.02
N PRO A 300 9.08 16.12 13.30
CA PRO A 300 8.30 17.30 13.69
C PRO A 300 8.93 18.64 13.31
N VAL A 301 10.24 18.69 13.02
CA VAL A 301 11.00 19.96 12.92
C VAL A 301 11.66 20.18 11.55
N PHE A 302 11.89 19.14 10.75
CA PHE A 302 12.55 19.28 9.47
C PHE A 302 11.63 19.87 8.40
N SER A 303 12.21 20.57 7.42
CA SER A 303 11.50 20.89 6.20
C SER A 303 12.45 21.20 5.05
N SER A 304 12.08 20.69 3.86
CA SER A 304 12.74 21.02 2.60
C SER A 304 11.92 22.00 1.76
N CYS A 305 10.84 22.57 2.32
CA CYS A 305 9.94 23.48 1.62
C CYS A 305 10.55 24.88 1.46
N ASN A 306 10.76 25.29 0.21
CA ASN A 306 11.40 26.57 -0.10
C ASN A 306 10.58 27.80 0.30
N LYS A 307 9.26 27.69 0.51
CA LYS A 307 8.43 28.81 1.01
C LYS A 307 8.83 29.23 2.43
N ASN A 308 9.46 28.36 3.22
CA ASN A 308 9.92 28.71 4.57
C ASN A 308 11.10 29.69 4.59
N PHE A 309 11.85 29.76 3.49
CA PHE A 309 13.08 30.54 3.39
C PHE A 309 12.89 31.82 2.57
N LYS A 310 11.66 32.09 2.09
CA LYS A 310 11.33 33.37 1.44
C LYS A 310 11.09 34.46 2.48
N LEU A 311 11.49 35.69 2.15
CA LEU A 311 11.29 36.87 3.00
C LEU A 311 9.80 37.22 3.18
N LYS A 312 8.94 36.85 2.23
CA LYS A 312 7.47 36.99 2.27
C LYS A 312 6.80 35.64 1.95
N GLY A 313 5.68 35.34 2.63
CA GLY A 313 4.87 34.14 2.37
C GLY A 313 5.40 32.84 2.98
N LYS A 314 5.82 32.88 4.26
CA LYS A 314 6.26 31.70 5.03
C LYS A 314 5.12 30.66 5.15
N ALA A 315 5.44 29.36 5.12
CA ALA A 315 4.41 28.33 5.26
C ALA A 315 3.89 28.27 6.71
N LYS A 316 2.58 28.06 6.87
CA LYS A 316 1.93 28.00 8.19
C LYS A 316 2.39 26.79 9.05
N ASN A 317 2.61 25.62 8.42
CA ASN A 317 2.89 24.34 9.12
C ASN A 317 4.18 23.64 8.61
N HIS A 318 5.28 24.36 8.41
CA HIS A 318 6.55 23.84 7.82
C HIS A 318 6.46 23.31 6.37
N TRP A 319 5.29 22.92 5.89
CA TRP A 319 5.05 22.43 4.52
C TRP A 319 3.93 23.25 3.87
N CYS A 320 4.14 23.67 2.63
CA CYS A 320 3.10 24.36 1.87
C CYS A 320 2.24 23.41 1.04
N ASN A 321 2.65 22.14 0.91
CA ASN A 321 1.96 21.06 0.21
C ASN A 321 1.67 21.26 -1.27
N ASP A 322 2.11 22.39 -1.85
CA ASP A 322 1.80 22.77 -3.22
C ASP A 322 3.04 23.03 -4.10
N CYS A 323 4.25 23.04 -3.53
CA CYS A 323 5.48 23.33 -4.30
C CYS A 323 6.22 22.06 -4.77
N PRO A 324 7.08 22.15 -5.80
CA PRO A 324 7.85 21.01 -6.31
C PRO A 324 8.66 20.28 -5.24
N LYS A 325 9.20 21.02 -4.28
CA LYS A 325 9.93 20.46 -3.13
C LYS A 325 9.06 19.63 -2.21
N CYS A 326 7.83 20.06 -1.91
CA CYS A 326 6.91 19.28 -1.07
C CYS A 326 6.55 17.96 -1.75
N VAL A 327 6.18 18.03 -3.04
CA VAL A 327 5.80 16.85 -3.83
C VAL A 327 6.96 15.87 -3.97
N PHE A 328 8.17 16.38 -4.28
CA PHE A 328 9.36 15.55 -4.38
C PHE A 328 9.69 14.86 -3.04
N THR A 329 9.76 15.61 -1.94
CA THR A 329 10.09 15.03 -0.63
C THR A 329 9.02 14.04 -0.15
N PHE A 330 7.74 14.35 -0.33
CA PHE A 330 6.63 13.43 -0.04
C PHE A 330 6.78 12.12 -0.82
N THR A 331 7.07 12.21 -2.12
CA THR A 331 7.25 11.04 -2.97
C THR A 331 8.42 10.18 -2.51
N MET A 332 9.58 10.78 -2.24
CA MET A 332 10.75 10.04 -1.74
C MET A 332 10.43 9.35 -0.41
N LEU A 333 9.80 10.05 0.54
CA LEU A 333 9.45 9.49 1.83
C LEU A 333 8.41 8.35 1.71
N SER A 334 7.49 8.45 0.75
CA SER A 334 6.46 7.42 0.53
C SER A 334 7.02 6.07 0.08
N ALA A 335 8.27 6.03 -0.39
CA ALA A 335 8.97 4.79 -0.69
C ALA A 335 9.31 3.97 0.56
N TYR A 336 9.32 4.59 1.75
CA TYR A 336 9.78 3.97 3.00
C TYR A 336 8.82 4.14 4.18
N LEU A 337 7.98 5.17 4.17
CA LEU A 337 7.03 5.47 5.25
C LEU A 337 5.62 5.01 4.93
N SER A 338 4.86 4.68 5.97
CA SER A 338 3.43 4.40 5.85
C SER A 338 2.63 5.66 5.50
N GLU A 339 1.43 5.48 4.95
CA GLU A 339 0.51 6.60 4.66
C GLU A 339 0.20 7.43 5.91
N LYS A 340 0.05 6.79 7.08
CA LYS A 340 -0.15 7.47 8.35
C LYS A 340 1.02 8.39 8.70
N GLU A 341 2.25 7.88 8.65
CA GLU A 341 3.45 8.69 8.95
C GLU A 341 3.62 9.86 7.97
N LEU A 342 3.28 9.67 6.70
CA LEU A 342 3.29 10.78 5.72
C LEU A 342 2.24 11.84 6.06
N VAL A 343 1.03 11.43 6.44
CA VAL A 343 -0.02 12.37 6.87
C VAL A 343 0.40 13.09 8.15
N ASP A 344 1.07 12.43 9.08
CA ASP A 344 1.58 13.08 10.30
C ASP A 344 2.65 14.16 9.99
N ILE A 345 3.49 13.95 8.96
CA ILE A 345 4.52 14.92 8.54
C ILE A 345 3.94 16.08 7.73
N PHE A 346 3.07 15.79 6.76
CA PHE A 346 2.60 16.77 5.77
C PHE A 346 1.21 17.32 6.08
N GLY A 347 0.49 16.74 7.04
CA GLY A 347 -0.91 17.02 7.37
C GLY A 347 -1.92 16.37 6.41
N LYS A 348 -1.48 15.78 5.29
CA LYS A 348 -2.35 15.14 4.29
C LYS A 348 -1.58 14.27 3.29
N ASN A 349 -2.31 13.42 2.56
CA ASN A 349 -1.76 12.59 1.48
C ASN A 349 -1.74 13.36 0.15
N LEU A 350 -0.56 13.77 -0.31
CA LEU A 350 -0.41 14.55 -1.55
C LEU A 350 -0.78 13.78 -2.82
N TYR A 351 -0.81 12.45 -2.82
CA TYR A 351 -1.27 11.67 -3.98
C TYR A 351 -2.78 11.80 -4.24
N GLN A 352 -3.55 12.28 -3.25
CA GLN A 352 -5.00 12.46 -3.39
C GLN A 352 -5.37 13.85 -3.96
N GLU A 353 -4.39 14.75 -4.07
CA GLU A 353 -4.57 16.14 -4.49
C GLU A 353 -4.50 16.26 -6.03
N ARG A 354 -5.66 16.23 -6.70
CA ARG A 354 -5.74 16.29 -8.18
C ARG A 354 -5.02 17.49 -8.78
N LYS A 355 -5.05 18.64 -8.11
CA LYS A 355 -4.36 19.88 -8.54
C LYS A 355 -2.83 19.72 -8.64
N LEU A 356 -2.23 18.74 -7.97
CA LEU A 356 -0.79 18.49 -8.01
C LEU A 356 -0.36 17.61 -9.18
N LYS A 357 -1.30 17.04 -9.94
CA LYS A 357 -0.99 16.16 -11.08
C LYS A 357 -0.01 16.79 -12.09
N PRO A 358 -0.17 18.05 -12.55
CA PRO A 358 0.79 18.65 -13.48
C PRO A 358 2.21 18.69 -12.89
N LEU A 359 2.33 18.94 -11.59
CA LEU A 359 3.61 18.98 -10.91
C LEU A 359 4.24 17.58 -10.76
N PHE A 360 3.43 16.55 -10.51
CA PHE A 360 3.91 15.16 -10.57
C PHE A 360 4.41 14.80 -11.98
N ASP A 361 3.68 15.16 -13.02
CA ASP A 361 4.06 14.86 -14.41
C ASP A 361 5.39 15.56 -14.81
N GLN A 362 5.58 16.82 -14.39
CA GLN A 362 6.85 17.53 -14.54
C GLN A 362 8.00 16.81 -13.81
N LEU A 363 7.80 16.44 -12.54
CA LEU A 363 8.82 15.75 -11.75
C LEU A 363 9.12 14.33 -12.25
N LEU A 364 8.17 13.68 -12.94
CA LEU A 364 8.35 12.39 -13.60
C LEU A 364 9.02 12.50 -14.97
N GLY A 365 9.33 13.71 -15.44
CA GLY A 365 9.96 13.96 -16.73
C GLY A 365 9.04 13.70 -17.93
N LYS A 366 7.73 13.81 -17.74
CA LYS A 366 6.76 13.75 -18.86
C LYS A 366 6.66 15.08 -19.61
N GLU A 367 7.05 16.16 -18.95
CA GLU A 367 7.15 17.48 -19.55
C GLU A 367 8.60 17.78 -19.96
N LYS A 368 8.79 18.67 -20.94
CA LYS A 368 10.13 19.09 -21.41
C LYS A 368 10.96 19.82 -20.34
N PHE A 369 10.35 20.20 -19.21
CA PHE A 369 10.94 21.10 -18.23
C PHE A 369 10.91 20.52 -16.82
N LYS A 370 12.11 20.37 -16.22
CA LYS A 370 12.27 20.10 -14.78
C LYS A 370 12.17 21.42 -14.01
N PRO A 371 11.31 21.53 -12.97
CA PRO A 371 11.16 22.75 -12.18
C PRO A 371 12.51 23.32 -11.69
N PHE A 372 12.68 24.65 -11.74
CA PHE A 372 13.84 25.35 -11.15
C PHE A 372 13.75 25.40 -9.61
N GLU A 373 13.71 24.22 -9.03
CA GLU A 373 13.73 23.99 -7.60
C GLU A 373 14.80 22.92 -7.34
N CYS A 374 15.28 22.84 -6.09
CA CYS A 374 16.33 21.88 -5.71
C CYS A 374 15.81 20.42 -5.63
N VAL A 375 15.06 19.92 -6.62
CA VAL A 375 14.49 18.56 -6.64
C VAL A 375 15.41 17.57 -7.35
N GLY A 376 15.28 16.28 -7.05
CA GLY A 376 16.08 15.20 -7.63
C GLY A 376 15.73 14.89 -9.09
N THR A 377 16.04 13.68 -9.55
CA THR A 377 15.85 13.27 -10.96
C THR A 377 14.47 12.64 -11.22
N PRO A 378 13.99 12.65 -12.48
CA PRO A 378 12.82 11.88 -12.90
C PRO A 378 12.92 10.38 -12.57
N GLU A 379 14.09 9.77 -12.76
CA GLU A 379 14.33 8.36 -12.43
C GLU A 379 14.14 8.09 -10.94
N ALA A 380 14.60 8.98 -10.06
CA ALA A 380 14.38 8.85 -8.62
C ALA A 380 12.88 8.91 -8.29
N MET A 381 12.14 9.86 -8.87
CA MET A 381 10.69 9.97 -8.71
C MET A 381 9.96 8.69 -9.15
N LYS A 382 10.27 8.16 -10.34
CA LYS A 382 9.68 6.92 -10.85
C LYS A 382 9.94 5.74 -9.91
N LYS A 383 11.19 5.57 -9.46
CA LYS A 383 11.57 4.51 -8.51
C LYS A 383 10.84 4.63 -7.17
N ALA A 384 10.80 5.83 -6.60
CA ALA A 384 10.11 6.07 -5.33
C ALA A 384 8.61 5.78 -5.41
N MET A 385 7.93 6.24 -6.47
CA MET A 385 6.51 5.94 -6.67
C MET A 385 6.26 4.44 -6.89
N ALA A 386 7.16 3.74 -7.60
CA ALA A 386 7.06 2.30 -7.76
C ALA A 386 7.20 1.55 -6.43
N MET A 387 8.09 2.01 -5.54
CA MET A 387 8.25 1.46 -4.19
C MET A 387 7.05 1.76 -3.28
N ALA A 388 6.47 2.96 -3.39
CA ALA A 388 5.31 3.37 -2.61
C ALA A 388 4.01 2.63 -3.00
N ARG A 389 3.97 2.01 -4.18
CA ARG A 389 2.77 1.34 -4.69
C ARG A 389 2.46 0.09 -3.88
N LYS A 390 1.26 0.02 -3.29
CA LYS A 390 0.78 -1.19 -2.60
C LYS A 390 0.82 -2.39 -3.56
N LYS A 391 1.57 -3.43 -3.22
CA LYS A 391 1.59 -4.71 -3.92
C LYS A 391 0.44 -5.56 -3.40
N ILE A 392 -0.55 -5.82 -4.24
CA ILE A 392 -1.77 -6.54 -3.88
C ILE A 392 -1.76 -7.92 -4.55
N LEU A 393 -2.04 -8.95 -3.76
CA LEU A 393 -2.19 -10.32 -4.22
C LEU A 393 -3.60 -10.83 -3.97
N ILE A 394 -4.19 -11.46 -4.98
CA ILE A 394 -5.36 -12.33 -4.83
C ILE A 394 -4.86 -13.78 -4.80
N LEU A 395 -5.14 -14.49 -3.71
CA LEU A 395 -4.69 -15.86 -3.50
C LEU A 395 -5.86 -16.83 -3.62
N GLY A 396 -5.84 -17.61 -4.69
CA GLY A 396 -6.96 -18.40 -5.19
C GLY A 396 -7.91 -17.54 -6.03
N PHE A 397 -8.13 -17.90 -7.29
CA PHE A 397 -8.98 -17.10 -8.19
C PHE A 397 -10.43 -17.58 -8.14
N ALA A 398 -10.80 -18.69 -8.80
CA ALA A 398 -12.13 -19.30 -8.75
C ALA A 398 -13.30 -18.28 -8.62
N ARG A 399 -14.33 -18.59 -7.82
CA ARG A 399 -15.51 -17.73 -7.66
C ARG A 399 -15.28 -16.56 -6.70
N GLU A 400 -14.72 -16.80 -5.52
CA GLU A 400 -14.45 -15.75 -4.51
C GLU A 400 -13.33 -14.78 -4.97
N GLY A 401 -12.24 -15.29 -5.54
CA GLY A 401 -11.14 -14.47 -6.03
C GLY A 401 -11.49 -13.68 -7.30
N LEU A 402 -12.37 -14.19 -8.17
CA LEU A 402 -12.95 -13.36 -9.25
C LEU A 402 -13.73 -12.17 -8.68
N SER A 403 -14.50 -12.39 -7.61
CA SER A 403 -15.23 -11.31 -6.93
C SER A 403 -14.26 -10.29 -6.31
N SER A 404 -13.19 -10.76 -5.65
CA SER A 404 -12.10 -9.91 -5.14
C SER A 404 -11.38 -9.14 -6.25
N TYR A 405 -11.15 -9.76 -7.41
CA TYR A 405 -10.58 -9.12 -8.59
C TYR A 405 -11.47 -8.00 -9.11
N LYS A 406 -12.77 -8.26 -9.30
CA LYS A 406 -13.72 -7.25 -9.77
C LYS A 406 -13.79 -6.07 -8.81
N TYR A 407 -13.81 -6.33 -7.50
CA TYR A 407 -13.78 -5.30 -6.47
C TYR A 407 -12.51 -4.44 -6.59
N LEU A 408 -11.33 -5.07 -6.64
CA LEU A 408 -10.06 -4.36 -6.73
C LEU A 408 -9.90 -3.58 -8.04
N ARG A 409 -10.34 -4.12 -9.18
CA ARG A 409 -10.28 -3.42 -10.47
C ARG A 409 -11.21 -2.23 -10.56
N LYS A 410 -12.38 -2.32 -9.95
CA LYS A 410 -13.29 -1.18 -9.83
C LYS A 410 -12.65 -0.05 -9.01
N LYS A 411 -11.97 -0.38 -7.91
CA LYS A 411 -11.32 0.58 -7.01
C LYS A 411 -9.98 1.10 -7.54
N TYR A 412 -9.22 0.25 -8.22
CA TYR A 412 -7.85 0.48 -8.67
C TYR A 412 -7.65 0.07 -10.14
N ARG A 413 -8.18 0.88 -11.06
CA ARG A 413 -8.26 0.58 -12.50
C ARG A 413 -6.92 0.16 -13.14
N GLN A 414 -5.82 0.81 -12.78
CA GLN A 414 -4.50 0.60 -13.40
C GLN A 414 -3.47 -0.02 -12.43
N GLN A 415 -3.88 -0.44 -11.24
CA GLN A 415 -2.95 -1.04 -10.27
C GLN A 415 -2.46 -2.40 -10.75
N LEU A 416 -1.16 -2.65 -10.70
CA LEU A 416 -0.68 -4.02 -10.90
C LEU A 416 -1.22 -4.88 -9.75
N ILE A 417 -1.94 -5.95 -10.07
CA ILE A 417 -2.46 -6.93 -9.11
C ILE A 417 -1.88 -8.28 -9.50
N THR A 418 -1.38 -9.02 -8.52
CA THR A 418 -0.97 -10.39 -8.77
C THR A 418 -2.11 -11.35 -8.44
N VAL A 419 -2.32 -12.37 -9.27
CA VAL A 419 -3.17 -13.52 -8.98
C VAL A 419 -2.28 -14.73 -8.79
N ALA A 420 -2.35 -15.36 -7.62
CA ALA A 420 -1.66 -16.61 -7.35
C ALA A 420 -2.64 -17.76 -7.14
N ASP A 421 -2.40 -18.90 -7.81
CA ASP A 421 -3.24 -20.09 -7.72
C ASP A 421 -2.42 -21.36 -7.94
N ALA A 422 -2.84 -22.48 -7.34
CA ALA A 422 -2.22 -23.78 -7.55
C ALA A 422 -2.43 -24.29 -8.98
N LYS A 423 -3.54 -23.91 -9.62
CA LYS A 423 -3.87 -24.25 -11.00
C LYS A 423 -2.97 -23.51 -12.00
N LYS A 424 -2.56 -24.21 -13.05
CA LYS A 424 -2.03 -23.64 -14.30
C LYS A 424 -3.15 -22.94 -15.08
N LEU A 425 -2.77 -22.05 -15.98
CA LEU A 425 -3.74 -21.24 -16.75
C LEU A 425 -4.71 -22.09 -17.60
N SER A 426 -4.26 -23.24 -18.10
CA SER A 426 -5.06 -24.20 -18.88
C SER A 426 -6.13 -24.92 -18.06
N GLU A 427 -5.96 -25.03 -16.74
CA GLU A 427 -6.85 -25.77 -15.82
C GLU A 427 -8.01 -24.91 -15.29
N PHE A 428 -8.05 -23.63 -15.67
CA PHE A 428 -9.16 -22.73 -15.38
C PHE A 428 -10.27 -22.86 -16.43
N ASP A 429 -11.53 -22.84 -15.98
CA ASP A 429 -12.67 -22.67 -16.89
C ASP A 429 -12.46 -21.47 -17.82
N LYS A 430 -12.96 -21.58 -19.06
CA LYS A 430 -12.86 -20.54 -20.09
C LYS A 430 -13.18 -19.13 -19.55
N LYS A 431 -14.27 -18.99 -18.78
CA LYS A 431 -14.70 -17.71 -18.17
C LYS A 431 -13.67 -17.05 -17.26
N TYR A 432 -12.86 -17.82 -16.53
CA TYR A 432 -11.81 -17.28 -15.66
C TYR A 432 -10.53 -17.02 -16.46
N ARG A 433 -10.18 -17.98 -17.33
CA ARG A 433 -8.99 -17.90 -18.19
C ARG A 433 -9.02 -16.67 -19.10
N ASP A 434 -10.16 -16.34 -19.67
CA ASP A 434 -10.32 -15.19 -20.57
C ASP A 434 -10.09 -13.86 -19.83
N ILE A 435 -10.53 -13.76 -18.57
CA ILE A 435 -10.28 -12.59 -17.72
C ILE A 435 -8.79 -12.48 -17.37
N LEU A 436 -8.17 -13.59 -16.98
CA LEU A 436 -6.75 -13.62 -16.62
C LEU A 436 -5.83 -13.26 -17.81
N LYS A 437 -6.22 -13.61 -19.05
CA LYS A 437 -5.47 -13.26 -20.27
C LYS A 437 -5.69 -11.83 -20.74
N LYS A 438 -6.91 -11.29 -20.61
CA LYS A 438 -7.28 -9.99 -21.19
C LYS A 438 -6.69 -8.80 -20.43
N ASP A 439 -6.48 -8.95 -19.13
CA ASP A 439 -6.05 -7.84 -18.27
C ASP A 439 -4.52 -7.70 -18.21
N LYS A 440 -3.99 -6.75 -18.97
CA LYS A 440 -2.55 -6.42 -19.05
C LYS A 440 -1.94 -5.97 -17.72
N ASN A 441 -2.76 -5.62 -16.71
CA ASN A 441 -2.30 -5.21 -15.39
C ASN A 441 -2.36 -6.35 -14.37
N LEU A 442 -2.50 -7.61 -14.81
CA LEU A 442 -2.34 -8.79 -13.97
C LEU A 442 -0.95 -9.40 -14.11
N GLU A 443 -0.32 -9.66 -12.96
CA GLU A 443 0.80 -10.61 -12.87
C GLU A 443 0.20 -11.97 -12.46
N LEU A 444 0.58 -13.05 -13.14
CA LEU A 444 0.09 -14.39 -12.83
C LEU A 444 1.19 -15.21 -12.17
N LYS A 445 0.86 -15.81 -11.03
CA LYS A 445 1.75 -16.71 -10.30
C LYS A 445 1.08 -18.07 -10.10
N LEU A 446 1.23 -18.95 -11.08
CA LEU A 446 0.45 -20.18 -11.19
C LEU A 446 1.30 -21.44 -10.95
N GLY A 447 0.66 -22.54 -10.57
CA GLY A 447 1.31 -23.85 -10.43
C GLY A 447 1.96 -24.10 -9.07
N LYS A 448 2.83 -25.11 -8.99
CA LYS A 448 3.38 -25.65 -7.73
C LYS A 448 4.05 -24.60 -6.82
N ASN A 449 4.65 -23.56 -7.38
CA ASN A 449 5.40 -22.54 -6.64
C ASN A 449 4.59 -21.29 -6.26
N TYR A 450 3.25 -21.32 -6.40
CA TYR A 450 2.41 -20.14 -6.22
C TYR A 450 2.50 -19.49 -4.82
N LEU A 451 2.87 -20.26 -3.79
CA LEU A 451 3.01 -19.78 -2.40
C LEU A 451 4.41 -19.23 -2.03
N LYS A 452 5.38 -19.20 -2.94
CA LYS A 452 6.71 -18.62 -2.66
C LYS A 452 6.63 -17.08 -2.53
N ASN A 453 7.60 -16.42 -1.89
CA ASN A 453 7.79 -14.95 -1.90
C ASN A 453 6.51 -14.11 -1.67
N LEU A 454 5.67 -14.51 -0.71
CA LEU A 454 4.41 -13.80 -0.40
C LEU A 454 4.63 -12.54 0.45
N ASP A 455 5.78 -12.45 1.10
CA ASP A 455 6.28 -11.33 1.90
C ASP A 455 6.47 -10.05 1.09
N LYS A 456 6.61 -10.14 -0.24
CA LYS A 456 6.69 -8.95 -1.12
C LYS A 456 5.37 -8.17 -1.23
N TYR A 457 4.24 -8.73 -0.78
CA TYR A 457 2.92 -8.10 -0.92
C TYR A 457 2.48 -7.39 0.35
N ASN A 458 1.95 -6.17 0.21
CA ASN A 458 1.43 -5.39 1.31
C ASN A 458 0.01 -5.84 1.73
N LEU A 459 -0.74 -6.45 0.81
CA LEU A 459 -2.10 -6.94 1.02
C LEU A 459 -2.29 -8.26 0.28
N ILE A 460 -2.71 -9.30 1.01
CA ILE A 460 -3.15 -10.57 0.43
C ILE A 460 -4.63 -10.77 0.72
N ILE A 461 -5.43 -10.89 -0.34
CA ILE A 461 -6.83 -11.29 -0.26
C ILE A 461 -6.90 -12.77 -0.60
N LYS A 462 -7.04 -13.62 0.41
CA LYS A 462 -7.14 -15.07 0.20
C LYS A 462 -8.58 -15.53 0.13
N THR A 463 -8.83 -16.53 -0.68
CA THR A 463 -10.06 -17.32 -0.63
C THR A 463 -10.09 -18.19 0.63
N ALA A 464 -11.30 -18.51 1.11
CA ALA A 464 -11.46 -19.14 2.43
C ALA A 464 -10.73 -20.50 2.56
N GLY A 465 -10.74 -21.31 1.49
CA GLY A 465 -10.16 -22.66 1.49
C GLY A 465 -8.64 -22.74 1.56
N ILE A 466 -7.92 -21.62 1.40
CA ILE A 466 -6.44 -21.62 1.43
C ILE A 466 -5.96 -21.34 2.85
N LYS A 467 -5.21 -22.28 3.42
CA LYS A 467 -4.55 -22.13 4.72
C LYS A 467 -3.20 -21.43 4.55
N LEU A 468 -2.95 -20.41 5.36
CA LEU A 468 -1.69 -19.67 5.39
C LEU A 468 -1.30 -19.37 6.83
N ASN A 469 -0.14 -19.87 7.25
CA ASN A 469 0.47 -19.54 8.53
C ASN A 469 1.68 -18.64 8.30
N LYS A 470 1.46 -17.35 8.00
CA LYS A 470 2.56 -16.36 7.90
C LYS A 470 2.28 -15.16 8.80
N LYS A 471 3.24 -14.86 9.68
CA LYS A 471 3.28 -13.64 10.48
C LYS A 471 3.79 -12.47 9.60
N ASN A 472 3.37 -11.24 9.91
CA ASN A 472 3.80 -9.97 9.27
C ASN A 472 3.22 -9.61 7.89
N ILE A 473 2.26 -10.36 7.36
CA ILE A 473 1.57 -9.99 6.11
C ILE A 473 0.11 -9.63 6.42
N HIS A 474 -0.38 -8.51 5.89
CA HIS A 474 -1.80 -8.16 6.03
C HIS A 474 -2.64 -9.08 5.13
N ILE A 475 -3.16 -10.14 5.75
CA ILE A 475 -4.05 -11.13 5.13
C ILE A 475 -5.50 -10.81 5.51
N THR A 476 -6.34 -10.72 4.49
CA THR A 476 -7.79 -10.57 4.62
C THR A 476 -8.53 -11.53 3.67
N THR A 477 -9.85 -11.53 3.72
CA THR A 477 -10.72 -12.40 2.92
C THR A 477 -11.87 -11.61 2.30
N ASN A 478 -12.54 -12.22 1.32
CA ASN A 478 -13.74 -11.66 0.69
C ASN A 478 -14.81 -11.26 1.74
N LEU A 479 -15.00 -12.09 2.77
CA LEU A 479 -15.92 -11.83 3.89
C LEU A 479 -15.49 -10.63 4.75
N ASN A 480 -14.23 -10.56 5.18
CA ASN A 480 -13.78 -9.48 6.06
C ASN A 480 -13.86 -8.12 5.38
N ILE A 481 -13.43 -8.03 4.10
CA ILE A 481 -13.57 -6.79 3.33
C ILE A 481 -15.05 -6.40 3.22
N PHE A 482 -15.94 -7.38 3.00
CA PHE A 482 -17.37 -7.08 2.94
C PHE A 482 -17.90 -6.51 4.26
N LEU A 483 -17.57 -7.14 5.40
CA LEU A 483 -17.98 -6.68 6.74
C LEU A 483 -17.49 -5.27 7.05
N GLU A 484 -16.28 -4.92 6.62
CA GLU A 484 -15.71 -3.58 6.78
C GLU A 484 -16.43 -2.50 5.94
N ASN A 485 -17.23 -2.89 4.94
CA ASN A 485 -17.81 -1.97 3.96
C ASN A 485 -19.36 -1.95 3.95
N ILE A 486 -20.03 -2.74 4.79
CA ILE A 486 -21.49 -2.71 4.91
C ILE A 486 -21.96 -1.83 6.08
N GLN A 487 -23.16 -1.27 5.94
CA GLN A 487 -23.89 -0.56 7.01
C GLN A 487 -25.17 -1.31 7.44
N GLY A 488 -25.62 -2.27 6.63
CA GLY A 488 -26.79 -3.09 6.91
C GLY A 488 -26.56 -4.14 7.99
N LYS A 489 -27.64 -4.82 8.38
CA LYS A 489 -27.58 -5.88 9.39
C LYS A 489 -27.09 -7.18 8.79
N ILE A 490 -26.24 -7.93 9.50
CA ILE A 490 -25.79 -9.25 9.05
C ILE A 490 -26.15 -10.37 10.03
N ILE A 491 -26.72 -11.44 9.47
CA ILE A 491 -27.10 -12.67 10.15
C ILE A 491 -26.18 -13.79 9.66
N GLY A 492 -25.25 -14.25 10.48
CA GLY A 492 -24.34 -15.34 10.15
C GLY A 492 -24.86 -16.69 10.62
N VAL A 493 -25.04 -17.64 9.70
CA VAL A 493 -25.50 -19.00 10.00
C VAL A 493 -24.37 -19.99 9.80
N THR A 494 -24.01 -20.74 10.85
CA THR A 494 -23.05 -21.85 10.77
C THR A 494 -23.52 -23.11 11.46
N GLY A 495 -22.76 -24.18 11.23
CA GLY A 495 -22.92 -25.51 11.81
C GLY A 495 -22.30 -26.58 10.92
N THR A 496 -22.29 -27.83 11.36
CA THR A 496 -21.93 -28.96 10.49
C THR A 496 -23.08 -29.24 9.51
N LYS A 497 -24.30 -29.38 10.02
CA LYS A 497 -25.54 -29.58 9.25
C LYS A 497 -26.58 -28.49 9.51
N GLY A 498 -27.52 -28.29 8.60
CA GLY A 498 -28.65 -27.37 8.75
C GLY A 498 -28.40 -25.92 8.32
N LYS A 499 -27.16 -25.54 8.00
CA LYS A 499 -26.76 -24.18 7.58
C LYS A 499 -27.61 -23.61 6.44
N SER A 500 -27.58 -24.28 5.30
CA SER A 500 -28.21 -23.84 4.05
C SER A 500 -29.72 -23.70 4.19
N THR A 501 -30.37 -24.70 4.77
CA THR A 501 -31.82 -24.70 5.02
C THR A 501 -32.20 -23.59 5.99
N THR A 502 -31.47 -23.42 7.09
CA THR A 502 -31.74 -22.37 8.09
C THR A 502 -31.55 -20.97 7.50
N ALA A 503 -30.46 -20.72 6.78
CA ALA A 503 -30.23 -19.45 6.10
C ALA A 503 -31.34 -19.12 5.09
N SER A 504 -31.77 -20.12 4.31
CA SER A 504 -32.83 -19.94 3.31
C SER A 504 -34.20 -19.72 3.95
N LEU A 505 -34.51 -20.38 5.07
CA LEU A 505 -35.73 -20.13 5.84
C LEU A 505 -35.76 -18.71 6.41
N ILE A 506 -34.64 -18.24 6.97
CA ILE A 506 -34.52 -16.86 7.48
C ILE A 506 -34.75 -15.87 6.33
N ASP A 507 -34.10 -16.06 5.18
CA ASP A 507 -34.28 -15.23 4.00
C ASP A 507 -35.75 -15.18 3.54
N SER A 508 -36.40 -16.33 3.38
CA SER A 508 -37.81 -16.41 2.98
C SER A 508 -38.76 -15.75 3.97
N ILE A 509 -38.57 -15.95 5.28
CA ILE A 509 -39.42 -15.34 6.31
C ILE A 509 -39.28 -13.82 6.30
N LEU A 510 -38.06 -13.31 6.20
CA LEU A 510 -37.82 -11.87 6.18
C LEU A 510 -38.35 -11.23 4.89
N LYS A 511 -38.19 -11.89 3.73
CA LYS A 511 -38.76 -11.44 2.46
C LYS A 511 -40.29 -11.42 2.48
N ALA A 512 -40.92 -12.47 3.01
CA ALA A 512 -42.38 -12.52 3.16
C ALA A 512 -42.93 -11.44 4.10
N ALA A 513 -42.07 -10.88 4.97
CA ALA A 513 -42.38 -9.73 5.80
C ALA A 513 -41.95 -8.39 5.19
N ASN A 514 -41.77 -8.33 3.86
CA ASN A 514 -41.36 -7.16 3.09
C ASN A 514 -40.05 -6.51 3.57
N LYS A 515 -39.12 -7.29 4.13
CA LYS A 515 -37.76 -6.81 4.41
C LYS A 515 -36.88 -6.96 3.18
N LYS A 516 -36.03 -5.98 2.93
CA LYS A 516 -34.98 -6.04 1.90
C LYS A 516 -33.86 -6.97 2.36
N VAL A 517 -33.87 -8.20 1.87
CA VAL A 517 -32.96 -9.28 2.33
C VAL A 517 -32.25 -9.92 1.16
N VAL A 518 -30.97 -10.26 1.37
CA VAL A 518 -30.16 -11.00 0.40
C VAL A 518 -29.40 -12.15 1.06
N LEU A 519 -29.43 -13.31 0.41
CA LEU A 519 -28.58 -14.46 0.73
C LEU A 519 -27.17 -14.25 0.18
N VAL A 520 -26.19 -14.40 1.07
CA VAL A 520 -24.76 -14.17 0.77
C VAL A 520 -23.88 -15.31 1.31
N GLY A 521 -22.65 -15.39 0.81
CA GLY A 521 -21.65 -16.35 1.27
C GLY A 521 -21.57 -17.60 0.41
N ASN A 522 -21.60 -18.79 1.03
CA ASN A 522 -21.52 -20.06 0.28
C ASN A 522 -22.74 -20.28 -0.62
N ILE A 523 -23.87 -19.67 -0.27
CA ILE A 523 -25.10 -19.63 -1.08
C ILE A 523 -25.27 -18.22 -1.66
N GLY A 524 -25.88 -18.12 -2.84
CA GLY A 524 -26.09 -16.84 -3.52
C GLY A 524 -24.86 -16.42 -4.33
N LYS A 525 -24.53 -15.13 -4.35
CA LYS A 525 -23.28 -14.58 -4.92
C LYS A 525 -22.20 -14.39 -3.83
N PRO A 526 -20.91 -14.29 -4.19
CA PRO A 526 -19.85 -13.96 -3.23
C PRO A 526 -20.11 -12.62 -2.52
N PHE A 527 -19.57 -12.43 -1.32
CA PHE A 527 -19.87 -11.27 -0.50
C PHE A 527 -19.61 -9.93 -1.21
N LEU A 528 -18.44 -9.75 -1.84
CA LEU A 528 -18.08 -8.48 -2.46
C LEU A 528 -18.93 -8.11 -3.68
N ASP A 529 -19.65 -9.05 -4.29
CA ASP A 529 -20.55 -8.77 -5.40
C ASP A 529 -21.81 -8.01 -4.94
N TYR A 530 -22.12 -8.02 -3.64
CA TYR A 530 -23.28 -7.34 -3.06
C TYR A 530 -22.98 -5.93 -2.52
N LEU A 531 -21.73 -5.46 -2.58
CA LEU A 531 -21.36 -4.11 -2.14
C LEU A 531 -21.99 -2.98 -2.97
N LYS A 532 -22.63 -3.28 -4.10
CA LYS A 532 -23.34 -2.28 -4.93
C LYS A 532 -24.77 -1.99 -4.44
N LEU A 533 -25.31 -2.79 -3.53
CA LEU A 533 -26.65 -2.58 -3.00
C LEU A 533 -26.64 -1.43 -2.00
N ASP A 534 -27.77 -0.72 -1.87
CA ASP A 534 -28.00 0.17 -0.74
C ASP A 534 -27.95 -0.65 0.56
N SER A 535 -26.81 -0.56 1.24
CA SER A 535 -26.47 -1.43 2.35
C SER A 535 -27.28 -1.09 3.60
N LYS A 536 -27.56 0.20 3.83
CA LYS A 536 -28.14 0.70 5.09
C LYS A 536 -29.46 0.02 5.43
N ASN A 537 -30.30 -0.23 4.43
CA ASN A 537 -31.62 -0.84 4.58
C ASN A 537 -31.65 -2.34 4.24
N THR A 538 -30.50 -2.97 3.99
CA THR A 538 -30.43 -4.38 3.58
C THR A 538 -30.06 -5.27 4.76
N ILE A 539 -30.75 -6.41 4.89
CA ILE A 539 -30.39 -7.50 5.79
C ILE A 539 -29.64 -8.57 4.99
N TYR A 540 -28.43 -8.90 5.41
CA TYR A 540 -27.59 -9.92 4.78
C TYR A 540 -27.70 -11.22 5.57
N VAL A 541 -28.21 -12.28 4.94
CA VAL A 541 -28.24 -13.62 5.52
C VAL A 541 -27.07 -14.42 4.97
N ALA A 542 -26.04 -14.57 5.78
CA ALA A 542 -24.76 -15.16 5.40
C ALA A 542 -24.65 -16.62 5.82
N GLU A 543 -24.53 -17.54 4.85
CA GLU A 543 -24.08 -18.90 5.17
C GLU A 543 -22.56 -18.93 5.31
N LEU A 544 -22.08 -19.24 6.53
CA LEU A 544 -20.65 -19.18 6.88
C LEU A 544 -20.07 -20.59 7.09
N SER A 545 -19.06 -20.94 6.28
CA SER A 545 -18.26 -22.16 6.48
C SER A 545 -17.26 -22.01 7.63
N SER A 546 -16.72 -23.13 8.12
CA SER A 546 -15.61 -23.10 9.09
C SER A 546 -14.38 -22.39 8.53
N HIS A 547 -14.08 -22.56 7.23
CA HIS A 547 -12.98 -21.89 6.53
C HIS A 547 -13.09 -20.36 6.56
N GLN A 548 -14.30 -19.83 6.35
CA GLN A 548 -14.55 -18.39 6.43
C GLN A 548 -14.43 -17.89 7.87
N LEU A 549 -15.03 -18.63 8.82
CA LEU A 549 -15.01 -18.27 10.24
C LEU A 549 -13.62 -18.34 10.87
N ASP A 550 -12.76 -19.23 10.40
CA ASP A 550 -11.35 -19.37 10.83
C ASP A 550 -10.57 -18.05 10.72
N THR A 551 -10.98 -17.18 9.79
CA THR A 551 -10.33 -15.88 9.55
C THR A 551 -11.23 -14.68 9.82
N LEU A 552 -12.39 -14.88 10.45
CA LEU A 552 -13.36 -13.82 10.71
C LEU A 552 -12.78 -12.78 11.68
N LYS A 553 -12.79 -11.52 11.25
CA LYS A 553 -12.38 -10.35 12.08
C LYS A 553 -13.52 -9.36 12.32
N GLY A 554 -14.56 -9.38 11.49
CA GLY A 554 -15.68 -8.44 11.58
C GLY A 554 -16.83 -8.92 12.46
N GLY A 555 -17.61 -7.98 12.98
CA GLY A 555 -18.77 -8.24 13.83
C GLY A 555 -20.01 -8.69 13.04
N LEU A 556 -20.87 -9.46 13.69
CA LEU A 556 -22.17 -9.90 13.19
C LEU A 556 -23.28 -9.42 14.13
N ASP A 557 -24.44 -9.03 13.61
CA ASP A 557 -25.57 -8.64 14.47
C ASP A 557 -26.22 -9.87 15.11
N VAL A 558 -26.41 -10.93 14.32
CA VAL A 558 -26.98 -12.18 14.80
C VAL A 558 -26.15 -13.35 14.28
N GLY A 559 -25.70 -14.21 15.19
CA GLY A 559 -25.13 -15.52 14.85
C GLY A 559 -26.14 -16.63 15.10
N VAL A 560 -26.17 -17.65 14.24
CA VAL A 560 -26.99 -18.86 14.41
C VAL A 560 -26.11 -20.09 14.31
N PHE A 561 -26.02 -20.88 15.38
CA PHE A 561 -25.23 -22.11 15.45
C PHE A 561 -26.15 -23.34 15.46
N THR A 562 -26.18 -24.04 14.33
CA THR A 562 -27.16 -25.09 14.04
C THR A 562 -26.83 -26.46 14.61
N SER A 563 -25.60 -26.95 14.38
CA SER A 563 -25.13 -28.25 14.86
C SER A 563 -23.60 -28.35 14.82
N PHE A 564 -23.01 -29.29 15.55
CA PHE A 564 -21.57 -29.53 15.56
C PHE A 564 -21.25 -31.03 15.56
N TYR A 565 -20.59 -31.49 14.50
CA TYR A 565 -20.09 -32.85 14.29
C TYR A 565 -18.75 -32.79 13.55
N PRO A 566 -17.83 -33.78 13.71
CA PRO A 566 -16.54 -33.79 13.01
C PRO A 566 -16.67 -33.66 11.48
N GLU A 567 -15.99 -32.67 10.90
CA GLU A 567 -15.94 -32.43 9.45
C GLU A 567 -14.74 -31.52 9.12
N HIS A 568 -14.20 -31.58 7.89
CA HIS A 568 -13.09 -30.74 7.41
C HIS A 568 -11.78 -30.82 8.20
N LEU A 569 -11.44 -32.01 8.73
CA LEU A 569 -10.22 -32.21 9.51
C LEU A 569 -8.93 -32.12 8.65
N ASP A 570 -9.04 -32.29 7.34
CA ASP A 570 -7.99 -32.03 6.35
C ASP A 570 -7.48 -30.57 6.40
N TYR A 571 -8.40 -29.61 6.53
CA TYR A 571 -8.04 -28.19 6.66
C TYR A 571 -7.69 -27.82 8.10
N HIS A 572 -8.49 -28.25 9.07
CA HIS A 572 -8.37 -27.83 10.48
C HIS A 572 -7.30 -28.60 11.25
N GLY A 573 -6.87 -29.77 10.76
CA GLY A 573 -5.95 -30.70 11.39
C GLY A 573 -6.62 -31.58 12.46
N ASN A 574 -7.44 -30.98 13.33
CA ASN A 574 -8.13 -31.71 14.39
C ASN A 574 -9.48 -31.07 14.76
N LEU A 575 -10.28 -31.80 15.54
CA LEU A 575 -11.64 -31.38 15.94
C LEU A 575 -11.63 -30.12 16.82
N LYS A 576 -10.58 -29.93 17.64
CA LYS A 576 -10.40 -28.74 18.50
C LYS A 576 -10.27 -27.48 17.66
N ASN A 577 -9.45 -27.49 16.62
CA ASN A 577 -9.27 -26.36 15.70
C ASN A 577 -10.56 -26.08 14.91
N TYR A 578 -11.25 -27.12 14.43
CA TYR A 578 -12.55 -26.98 13.77
C TYR A 578 -13.61 -26.33 14.68
N TRP A 579 -13.63 -26.72 15.96
CA TRP A 579 -14.47 -26.06 16.97
C TRP A 579 -14.08 -24.59 17.15
N GLN A 580 -12.79 -24.28 17.30
CA GLN A 580 -12.33 -22.90 17.47
C GLN A 580 -12.69 -22.01 16.29
N ALA A 581 -12.54 -22.51 15.05
CA ALA A 581 -12.96 -21.79 13.86
C ALA A 581 -14.45 -21.43 13.92
N LYS A 582 -15.33 -22.37 14.29
CA LYS A 582 -16.77 -22.06 14.45
C LYS A 582 -17.08 -21.16 15.63
N MET A 583 -16.32 -21.23 16.72
CA MET A 583 -16.47 -20.35 17.88
C MET A 583 -16.22 -18.89 17.53
N ASN A 584 -15.52 -18.58 16.44
CA ASN A 584 -15.42 -17.20 15.95
C ASN A 584 -16.79 -16.61 15.57
N LEU A 585 -17.78 -17.42 15.15
CA LEU A 585 -19.16 -16.93 15.01
C LEU A 585 -19.69 -16.42 16.35
N VAL A 586 -19.54 -17.22 17.41
CA VAL A 586 -20.03 -16.90 18.76
C VAL A 586 -19.36 -15.65 19.32
N LYS A 587 -18.04 -15.56 19.16
CA LYS A 587 -17.23 -14.42 19.65
C LYS A 587 -17.59 -13.11 18.95
N ASN A 588 -17.83 -13.16 17.64
CA ASN A 588 -18.06 -11.96 16.83
C ASN A 588 -19.53 -11.58 16.68
N SER A 589 -20.48 -12.33 17.26
CA SER A 589 -21.91 -11.99 17.17
C SER A 589 -22.41 -11.19 18.37
N LYS A 590 -23.17 -10.11 18.11
CA LYS A 590 -23.86 -9.34 19.17
C LYS A 590 -24.88 -10.23 19.88
N ILE A 591 -25.78 -10.86 19.11
CA ILE A 591 -26.75 -11.85 19.60
C ILE A 591 -26.40 -13.22 19.02
N ILE A 592 -26.41 -14.27 19.84
CA ILE A 592 -26.13 -15.64 19.41
C ILE A 592 -27.34 -16.55 19.68
N ILE A 593 -27.80 -17.25 18.65
CA ILE A 593 -28.86 -18.25 18.70
C ILE A 593 -28.20 -19.63 18.55
N VAL A 594 -28.45 -20.54 19.49
CA VAL A 594 -27.72 -21.81 19.59
C VAL A 594 -28.70 -22.97 19.78
N ASN A 595 -28.48 -24.06 19.06
CA ASN A 595 -29.22 -25.30 19.29
C ASN A 595 -28.95 -25.84 20.69
N LYS A 596 -29.99 -26.20 21.46
CA LYS A 596 -29.89 -26.75 22.83
C LYS A 596 -28.95 -27.96 22.93
N LYS A 597 -28.71 -28.69 21.84
CA LYS A 597 -27.75 -29.81 21.78
C LYS A 597 -26.29 -29.35 21.94
N ILE A 598 -25.97 -28.09 21.68
CA ILE A 598 -24.61 -27.54 21.79
C ILE A 598 -24.43 -26.96 23.20
N LYS A 599 -24.10 -27.84 24.16
CA LYS A 599 -23.94 -27.47 25.57
C LYS A 599 -22.71 -26.59 25.86
N LYS A 600 -21.63 -26.76 25.09
CA LYS A 600 -20.28 -26.18 25.30
C LYS A 600 -20.13 -24.65 25.11
N ILE A 601 -21.21 -23.87 25.09
CA ILE A 601 -21.14 -22.41 24.86
C ILE A 601 -21.57 -21.66 26.12
N ASN A 602 -20.61 -21.05 26.82
CA ASN A 602 -20.80 -20.32 28.08
C ASN A 602 -20.91 -18.79 27.84
N ARG A 603 -21.87 -18.37 27.00
CA ARG A 603 -22.19 -16.96 26.73
C ARG A 603 -23.71 -16.80 26.72
N LYS A 604 -24.22 -15.63 27.11
CA LYS A 604 -25.66 -15.29 26.99
C LYS A 604 -26.12 -15.58 25.55
N LYS A 605 -27.09 -16.49 25.42
CA LYS A 605 -27.53 -17.05 24.14
C LYS A 605 -29.02 -17.31 24.15
N ILE A 606 -29.64 -17.24 22.98
CA ILE A 606 -31.01 -17.69 22.78
C ILE A 606 -30.94 -19.16 22.38
N SER A 607 -31.40 -20.04 23.27
CA SER A 607 -31.39 -21.48 23.01
C SER A 607 -32.67 -21.90 22.29
N TYR A 608 -32.56 -22.76 21.27
CA TYR A 608 -33.72 -23.31 20.57
C TYR A 608 -33.67 -24.84 20.51
N GLY A 609 -34.85 -25.46 20.41
CA GLY A 609 -35.03 -26.90 20.22
C GLY A 609 -36.04 -27.17 19.11
N PRO A 610 -36.35 -28.44 18.81
CA PRO A 610 -37.34 -28.77 17.78
C PRO A 610 -38.71 -28.20 18.14
N VAL A 611 -39.44 -27.71 17.13
CA VAL A 611 -40.84 -27.28 17.25
C VAL A 611 -41.78 -28.32 16.61
N LYS A 612 -43.06 -28.31 16.98
CA LYS A 612 -44.10 -29.09 16.29
C LYS A 612 -44.93 -28.15 15.42
N ILE A 613 -44.51 -27.93 14.17
CA ILE A 613 -45.26 -27.16 13.17
C ILE A 613 -45.46 -28.01 11.91
N LYS A 614 -46.66 -27.91 11.32
CA LYS A 614 -46.98 -28.50 10.02
C LYS A 614 -46.22 -27.73 8.93
N ALA A 615 -45.20 -28.35 8.36
CA ALA A 615 -44.34 -27.78 7.33
C ALA A 615 -44.22 -28.76 6.15
N SER A 616 -43.94 -28.24 4.97
CA SER A 616 -43.58 -29.00 3.77
C SER A 616 -42.24 -29.75 3.92
N LEU A 617 -41.36 -29.27 4.80
CA LEU A 617 -40.05 -29.87 5.08
C LEU A 617 -40.19 -31.11 5.99
N LEU A 618 -39.79 -32.27 5.47
CA LEU A 618 -39.84 -33.55 6.20
C LEU A 618 -38.61 -33.73 7.12
N GLY A 619 -38.80 -34.41 8.25
CA GLY A 619 -37.71 -34.83 9.15
C GLY A 619 -37.51 -33.98 10.42
N ARG A 620 -37.06 -34.61 11.50
CA ARG A 620 -36.90 -33.98 12.83
C ARG A 620 -35.85 -32.86 12.82
N HIS A 621 -34.78 -32.99 12.06
CA HIS A 621 -33.75 -31.95 11.91
C HIS A 621 -34.31 -30.67 11.27
N ASN A 622 -35.34 -30.77 10.42
CA ASN A 622 -35.97 -29.58 9.83
C ASN A 622 -36.83 -28.82 10.84
N GLN A 623 -37.39 -29.49 11.84
CA GLN A 623 -38.03 -28.79 12.96
C GLN A 623 -37.02 -27.94 13.77
N GLU A 624 -35.77 -28.38 13.87
CA GLU A 624 -34.70 -27.58 14.48
C GLU A 624 -34.28 -26.40 13.59
N ASN A 625 -34.17 -26.61 12.27
CA ASN A 625 -33.89 -25.52 11.32
C ASN A 625 -35.00 -24.44 11.34
N ILE A 626 -36.27 -24.88 11.40
CA ILE A 626 -37.44 -24.00 11.53
C ILE A 626 -37.37 -23.22 12.84
N ALA A 627 -37.12 -23.88 13.97
CA ALA A 627 -37.01 -23.22 15.27
C ALA A 627 -35.90 -22.15 15.30
N ALA A 628 -34.75 -22.44 14.68
CA ALA A 628 -33.66 -21.48 14.53
C ALA A 628 -34.10 -20.24 13.73
N ALA A 629 -34.77 -20.46 12.59
CA ALA A 629 -35.27 -19.36 11.75
C ALA A 629 -36.37 -18.55 12.44
N MET A 630 -37.26 -19.20 13.18
CA MET A 630 -38.29 -18.53 14.00
C MET A 630 -37.66 -17.67 15.11
N ALA A 631 -36.59 -18.15 15.76
CA ALA A 631 -35.87 -17.38 16.78
C ALA A 631 -35.29 -16.08 16.18
N VAL A 632 -34.72 -16.14 14.98
CA VAL A 632 -34.28 -14.95 14.24
C VAL A 632 -35.47 -14.05 13.91
N ALA A 633 -36.56 -14.60 13.34
CA ALA A 633 -37.73 -13.82 12.97
C ALA A 633 -38.34 -13.05 14.15
N LYS A 634 -38.33 -13.64 15.35
CA LYS A 634 -38.75 -12.96 16.59
C LYS A 634 -37.87 -11.76 16.93
N LEU A 635 -36.55 -11.84 16.76
CA LEU A 635 -35.64 -10.70 16.96
C LEU A 635 -35.94 -9.53 16.01
N PHE A 636 -36.42 -9.85 14.80
CA PHE A 636 -36.84 -8.85 13.82
C PHE A 636 -38.32 -8.43 13.96
N LYS A 637 -39.00 -8.85 15.03
CA LYS A 637 -40.40 -8.54 15.34
C LYS A 637 -41.36 -8.91 14.20
N ILE A 638 -41.11 -10.03 13.50
CA ILE A 638 -41.99 -10.49 12.42
C ILE A 638 -43.27 -11.11 13.00
N LYS A 639 -44.43 -10.76 12.44
CA LYS A 639 -45.75 -11.27 12.89
C LYS A 639 -45.84 -12.79 12.73
N LYS A 640 -46.42 -13.47 13.74
CA LYS A 640 -46.52 -14.94 13.83
C LYS A 640 -47.24 -15.58 12.64
N ASN A 641 -48.27 -14.93 12.11
CA ASN A 641 -49.01 -15.39 10.93
C ASN A 641 -48.14 -15.46 9.66
N ILE A 642 -47.29 -14.46 9.42
CA ILE A 642 -46.34 -14.42 8.29
C ILE A 642 -45.33 -15.56 8.44
N ILE A 643 -44.78 -15.75 9.64
CA ILE A 643 -43.83 -16.83 9.94
C ILE A 643 -44.45 -18.19 9.60
N ASN A 644 -45.64 -18.48 10.15
CA ASN A 644 -46.32 -19.77 9.96
C ASN A 644 -46.70 -20.01 8.49
N LYS A 645 -47.26 -18.99 7.80
CA LYS A 645 -47.60 -19.09 6.37
C LYS A 645 -46.37 -19.37 5.51
N THR A 646 -45.25 -18.71 5.80
CA THR A 646 -43.99 -18.90 5.07
C THR A 646 -43.42 -20.29 5.29
N ILE A 647 -43.41 -20.80 6.53
CA ILE A 647 -42.92 -22.15 6.83
C ILE A 647 -43.77 -23.23 6.14
N LYS A 648 -45.10 -23.07 6.13
CA LYS A 648 -46.03 -24.00 5.46
C LYS A 648 -45.76 -24.08 3.95
N ASN A 649 -45.47 -22.94 3.33
CA ASN A 649 -45.28 -22.81 1.88
C ASN A 649 -43.81 -22.87 1.43
N PHE A 650 -42.87 -23.07 2.36
CA PHE A 650 -41.44 -23.07 2.04
C PHE A 650 -41.12 -24.24 1.10
N LYS A 651 -40.46 -23.96 -0.02
CA LYS A 651 -40.01 -25.02 -0.93
C LYS A 651 -38.64 -25.52 -0.46
N PRO A 652 -38.41 -26.85 -0.36
CA PRO A 652 -37.10 -27.41 -0.09
C PRO A 652 -36.06 -26.89 -1.09
N LEU A 653 -34.80 -26.79 -0.66
CA LEU A 653 -33.70 -26.42 -1.54
C LEU A 653 -33.55 -27.46 -2.65
N GLU A 654 -33.25 -27.00 -3.87
CA GLU A 654 -32.93 -27.89 -4.99
C GLU A 654 -31.79 -28.84 -4.57
N HIS A 655 -31.94 -30.13 -4.88
CA HIS A 655 -31.00 -31.20 -4.54
C HIS A 655 -30.84 -31.55 -3.05
N ARG A 656 -31.77 -31.15 -2.18
CA ARG A 656 -31.84 -31.56 -0.77
C ARG A 656 -33.18 -32.23 -0.46
N LEU A 657 -33.19 -33.57 -0.42
CA LEU A 657 -34.41 -34.39 -0.39
C LEU A 657 -35.48 -33.89 -1.38
N GLU A 658 -35.03 -33.45 -2.55
CA GLU A 658 -35.88 -32.90 -3.61
C GLU A 658 -36.71 -34.03 -4.22
N TYR A 659 -38.03 -33.93 -4.18
CA TYR A 659 -38.90 -34.86 -4.91
C TYR A 659 -38.80 -34.57 -6.40
N VAL A 660 -38.24 -35.52 -7.17
CA VAL A 660 -38.01 -35.37 -8.61
C VAL A 660 -39.26 -35.70 -9.42
N GLY A 661 -40.08 -36.63 -8.92
CA GLY A 661 -41.34 -37.05 -9.54
C GLY A 661 -41.61 -38.54 -9.39
N LYS A 662 -42.77 -38.97 -9.89
CA LYS A 662 -43.18 -40.38 -10.00
C LYS A 662 -43.06 -40.81 -11.46
N TYR A 663 -42.27 -41.83 -11.74
CA TYR A 663 -42.01 -42.34 -13.09
C TYR A 663 -42.06 -43.87 -13.08
N LYS A 664 -42.78 -44.50 -14.03
CA LYS A 664 -43.10 -45.95 -13.99
C LYS A 664 -43.60 -46.41 -12.61
N ASN A 665 -44.43 -45.58 -11.99
CA ASN A 665 -44.92 -45.72 -10.62
C ASN A 665 -43.87 -45.73 -9.49
N ILE A 666 -42.61 -45.43 -9.75
CA ILE A 666 -41.54 -45.32 -8.75
C ILE A 666 -41.32 -43.86 -8.37
N ASN A 667 -41.17 -43.58 -7.07
CA ASN A 667 -40.88 -42.23 -6.58
C ASN A 667 -39.37 -41.98 -6.51
N PHE A 668 -38.91 -40.85 -7.06
CA PHE A 668 -37.48 -40.49 -7.05
C PHE A 668 -37.21 -39.27 -6.18
N TYR A 669 -36.20 -39.36 -5.32
CA TYR A 669 -35.72 -38.26 -4.49
C TYR A 669 -34.24 -37.97 -4.73
N ASN A 670 -33.91 -36.70 -4.93
CA ASN A 670 -32.56 -36.19 -5.12
C ASN A 670 -32.05 -35.50 -3.85
N ASP A 671 -31.09 -36.13 -3.19
CA ASP A 671 -30.39 -35.61 -2.01
C ASP A 671 -28.87 -35.64 -2.20
N VAL A 672 -28.40 -35.22 -3.38
CA VAL A 672 -26.97 -35.20 -3.72
C VAL A 672 -26.13 -34.33 -2.77
N LEU A 673 -26.77 -33.41 -2.03
CA LEU A 673 -26.15 -32.60 -0.98
C LEU A 673 -25.76 -33.40 0.28
N SER A 674 -26.23 -34.65 0.42
CA SER A 674 -25.85 -35.54 1.50
C SER A 674 -24.48 -36.17 1.25
N THR A 675 -23.44 -35.39 1.52
CA THR A 675 -22.03 -35.79 1.32
C THR A 675 -21.37 -36.41 2.56
N THR A 676 -22.14 -36.81 3.58
CA THR A 676 -21.62 -37.51 4.77
C THR A 676 -22.58 -38.63 5.21
N PRO A 677 -22.09 -39.62 6.00
CA PRO A 677 -22.90 -40.73 6.52
C PRO A 677 -24.15 -40.27 7.25
N GLU A 678 -24.03 -39.29 8.13
CA GLU A 678 -25.10 -38.80 8.99
C GLU A 678 -26.20 -38.11 8.17
N SER A 679 -25.81 -37.38 7.12
CA SER A 679 -26.77 -36.73 6.22
C SER A 679 -27.65 -37.77 5.53
N THR A 680 -27.02 -38.86 5.10
CA THR A 680 -27.69 -39.99 4.44
C THR A 680 -28.58 -40.76 5.42
N MET A 681 -28.14 -40.98 6.66
CA MET A 681 -28.98 -41.60 7.70
C MET A 681 -30.25 -40.78 7.98
N GLU A 682 -30.14 -39.45 8.00
CA GLU A 682 -31.29 -38.55 8.14
C GLU A 682 -32.22 -38.60 6.92
N ALA A 683 -31.67 -38.70 5.72
CA ALA A 683 -32.44 -38.89 4.50
C ALA A 683 -33.23 -40.21 4.50
N ILE A 684 -32.59 -41.30 4.96
CA ILE A 684 -33.24 -42.61 5.17
C ILE A 684 -34.40 -42.47 6.15
N ASN A 685 -34.17 -41.85 7.32
CA ASN A 685 -35.21 -41.64 8.33
C ASN A 685 -36.41 -40.85 7.77
N ALA A 686 -36.16 -39.83 6.97
CA ALA A 686 -37.20 -38.98 6.40
C ALA A 686 -38.08 -39.72 5.37
N LEU A 687 -37.49 -40.65 4.61
CA LEU A 687 -38.18 -41.39 3.54
C LEU A 687 -38.60 -42.81 3.94
N GLN A 688 -38.29 -43.27 5.16
CA GLN A 688 -38.68 -44.60 5.62
C GLN A 688 -40.19 -44.83 5.57
N ARG A 689 -40.99 -43.81 5.92
CA ARG A 689 -42.47 -43.82 5.79
C ARG A 689 -42.99 -43.58 4.37
N LYS A 690 -42.11 -43.53 3.38
CA LYS A 690 -42.42 -43.30 1.96
C LYS A 690 -41.99 -44.51 1.12
N ASN A 691 -42.05 -45.72 1.67
CA ASN A 691 -41.69 -46.96 0.99
C ASN A 691 -40.27 -46.89 0.39
N LEU A 692 -39.29 -46.35 1.13
CA LEU A 692 -37.89 -46.33 0.68
C LEU A 692 -37.36 -47.76 0.57
N GLN A 693 -36.96 -48.14 -0.63
CA GLN A 693 -36.48 -49.50 -0.89
C GLN A 693 -35.12 -49.53 -1.60
N THR A 694 -34.78 -48.49 -2.36
CA THR A 694 -33.52 -48.39 -3.07
C THR A 694 -32.76 -47.13 -2.66
N ILE A 695 -31.47 -47.27 -2.33
CA ILE A 695 -30.58 -46.15 -2.04
C ILE A 695 -29.37 -46.16 -2.96
N ILE A 696 -28.95 -44.97 -3.40
CA ILE A 696 -27.75 -44.76 -4.19
C ILE A 696 -26.69 -44.06 -3.32
N VAL A 697 -25.57 -44.73 -3.10
CA VAL A 697 -24.45 -44.28 -2.25
C VAL A 697 -23.11 -44.29 -3.01
N GLY A 698 -22.08 -43.66 -2.45
CA GLY A 698 -20.72 -43.69 -2.98
C GLY A 698 -20.26 -42.42 -3.72
N GLY A 699 -18.96 -42.36 -4.00
CA GLY A 699 -18.26 -41.17 -4.51
C GLY A 699 -16.88 -40.99 -3.86
N PHE A 700 -16.36 -39.76 -3.90
CA PHE A 700 -15.02 -39.46 -3.40
C PHE A 700 -14.90 -39.64 -1.88
N ASP A 701 -13.88 -40.40 -1.49
CA ASP A 701 -13.63 -40.75 -0.10
C ASP A 701 -12.85 -39.66 0.65
N ARG A 702 -13.35 -39.29 1.83
CA ARG A 702 -12.74 -38.31 2.74
C ARG A 702 -12.22 -38.94 4.03
N GLY A 703 -12.13 -40.28 4.10
CA GLY A 703 -11.71 -40.99 5.30
C GLY A 703 -12.73 -40.95 6.44
N LEU A 704 -14.03 -40.92 6.12
CA LEU A 704 -15.11 -40.93 7.12
C LEU A 704 -15.41 -42.35 7.62
N ASP A 705 -16.03 -42.46 8.79
CA ASP A 705 -16.54 -43.73 9.35
C ASP A 705 -17.97 -44.00 8.86
N TYR A 706 -18.18 -45.17 8.26
CA TYR A 706 -19.46 -45.58 7.67
C TYR A 706 -20.21 -46.66 8.47
N LYS A 707 -19.68 -47.10 9.63
CA LYS A 707 -20.28 -48.17 10.46
C LYS A 707 -21.74 -47.90 10.80
N ASN A 708 -22.05 -46.68 11.24
CA ASN A 708 -23.42 -46.31 11.63
C ASN A 708 -24.37 -46.23 10.42
N LEU A 709 -23.88 -45.76 9.27
CA LEU A 709 -24.68 -45.75 8.05
C LEU A 709 -25.00 -47.16 7.58
N ALA A 710 -24.01 -48.07 7.61
CA ALA A 710 -24.22 -49.48 7.30
C ALA A 710 -25.29 -50.11 8.22
N LYS A 711 -25.17 -49.90 9.54
CA LYS A 711 -26.20 -50.34 10.52
C LYS A 711 -27.57 -49.77 10.20
N LYS A 712 -27.63 -48.49 9.79
CA LYS A 712 -28.89 -47.83 9.46
C LYS A 712 -29.54 -48.38 8.18
N ILE A 713 -28.75 -48.68 7.15
CA ILE A 713 -29.25 -49.27 5.90
C ILE A 713 -29.88 -50.64 6.18
N VAL A 714 -29.20 -51.48 6.98
CA VAL A 714 -29.69 -52.82 7.36
C VAL A 714 -30.93 -52.71 8.26
N SER A 715 -30.92 -51.87 9.30
CA SER A 715 -32.06 -51.74 10.23
C SER A 715 -33.29 -51.08 9.59
N ALA A 716 -33.10 -50.24 8.58
CA ALA A 716 -34.20 -49.69 7.79
C ALA A 716 -34.74 -50.67 6.72
N ARG A 717 -34.15 -51.88 6.61
CA ARG A 717 -34.52 -52.94 5.65
C ARG A 717 -34.54 -52.45 4.19
N ILE A 718 -33.58 -51.60 3.81
CA ILE A 718 -33.45 -51.10 2.43
C ILE A 718 -33.03 -52.26 1.52
N LYS A 719 -33.88 -52.67 0.58
CA LYS A 719 -33.69 -53.88 -0.24
C LYS A 719 -32.55 -53.76 -1.25
N ASN A 720 -32.36 -52.59 -1.85
CA ASN A 720 -31.35 -52.39 -2.90
C ASN A 720 -30.38 -51.25 -2.54
N VAL A 721 -29.08 -51.53 -2.58
CA VAL A 721 -28.02 -50.54 -2.40
C VAL A 721 -27.20 -50.47 -3.69
N ILE A 722 -27.43 -49.42 -4.45
CA ILE A 722 -26.66 -49.11 -5.66
C ILE A 722 -25.46 -48.27 -5.22
N TYR A 723 -24.24 -48.69 -5.54
CA TYR A 723 -23.05 -48.03 -5.03
C TYR A 723 -22.01 -47.70 -6.10
N TRP A 724 -21.40 -46.52 -5.94
CA TRP A 724 -20.29 -46.04 -6.75
C TRP A 724 -18.93 -46.39 -6.09
N PRO A 725 -17.82 -46.42 -6.85
CA PRO A 725 -16.49 -46.76 -6.34
C PRO A 725 -16.00 -45.91 -5.16
N HIS A 726 -14.93 -46.38 -4.52
CA HIS A 726 -14.28 -45.80 -3.34
C HIS A 726 -15.16 -45.83 -2.09
N THR A 727 -16.00 -44.81 -1.88
CA THR A 727 -16.83 -44.71 -0.67
C THR A 727 -17.90 -45.80 -0.63
N GLY A 728 -18.51 -46.14 -1.77
CA GLY A 728 -19.55 -47.17 -1.81
C GLY A 728 -19.00 -48.53 -1.37
N GLU A 729 -17.81 -48.92 -1.84
CA GLU A 729 -17.14 -50.15 -1.44
C GLU A 729 -16.82 -50.20 0.06
N LYS A 730 -16.49 -49.06 0.68
CA LYS A 730 -16.31 -48.96 2.13
C LYS A 730 -17.62 -49.18 2.87
N ILE A 731 -18.71 -48.55 2.42
CA ILE A 731 -20.05 -48.76 3.00
C ILE A 731 -20.45 -50.23 2.89
N ILE A 732 -20.23 -50.85 1.73
CA ILE A 732 -20.52 -52.27 1.49
C ILE A 732 -19.72 -53.17 2.44
N ARG A 733 -18.42 -52.91 2.63
CA ARG A 733 -17.59 -53.65 3.58
C ARG A 733 -18.14 -53.59 5.00
N GLU A 734 -18.63 -52.43 5.44
CA GLU A 734 -19.26 -52.31 6.76
C GLU A 734 -20.64 -52.99 6.83
N ILE A 735 -21.43 -52.99 5.75
CA ILE A 735 -22.71 -53.73 5.68
C ILE A 735 -22.48 -55.23 5.87
N LYS A 736 -21.47 -55.79 5.18
CA LYS A 736 -21.15 -57.23 5.25
C LYS A 736 -20.76 -57.72 6.65
N LYS A 737 -20.24 -56.83 7.51
CA LYS A 737 -19.84 -57.16 8.89
C LYS A 737 -21.02 -57.28 9.87
N ILE A 738 -22.23 -56.86 9.48
CA ILE A 738 -23.38 -56.81 10.39
C ILE A 738 -24.06 -58.18 10.44
N LYS A 739 -24.14 -58.77 11.64
CA LYS A 739 -24.96 -59.97 11.89
C LYS A 739 -26.45 -59.58 11.86
N SER A 740 -27.18 -60.01 10.84
CA SER A 740 -28.63 -59.78 10.65
C SER A 740 -29.14 -60.78 9.61
N GLU A 741 -30.37 -61.28 9.79
CA GLU A 741 -31.05 -62.13 8.81
C GLU A 741 -31.37 -61.38 7.51
N PHE A 742 -31.51 -60.05 7.58
CA PHE A 742 -31.74 -59.23 6.39
C PHE A 742 -30.42 -58.94 5.66
N ARG A 743 -30.41 -59.23 4.35
CA ARG A 743 -29.30 -58.91 3.44
C ARG A 743 -29.79 -58.06 2.27
N PRO A 744 -29.31 -56.81 2.12
CA PRO A 744 -29.65 -56.00 0.95
C PRO A 744 -28.97 -56.54 -0.30
N ASN A 745 -29.59 -56.35 -1.46
CA ASN A 745 -28.96 -56.53 -2.76
C ASN A 745 -27.95 -55.40 -3.01
N LEU A 746 -26.70 -55.75 -3.29
CA LEU A 746 -25.58 -54.81 -3.40
C LEU A 746 -25.10 -54.72 -4.86
N ILE A 747 -25.27 -53.56 -5.49
CA ILE A 747 -25.09 -53.44 -6.95
C ILE A 747 -24.08 -52.33 -7.26
N ALA A 748 -22.94 -52.71 -7.82
CA ALA A 748 -21.91 -51.77 -8.26
C ALA A 748 -22.31 -51.09 -9.59
N VAL A 749 -22.03 -49.80 -9.71
CA VAL A 749 -22.24 -49.03 -10.96
C VAL A 749 -21.07 -48.09 -11.23
N LYS A 750 -20.80 -47.81 -12.51
CA LYS A 750 -19.67 -46.96 -12.93
C LYS A 750 -20.07 -45.53 -13.28
N ASN A 751 -21.34 -45.29 -13.61
CA ASN A 751 -21.84 -43.97 -14.02
C ASN A 751 -23.33 -43.77 -13.69
N MET A 752 -23.85 -42.56 -13.92
CA MET A 752 -25.23 -42.21 -13.57
C MET A 752 -26.25 -42.91 -14.45
N GLU A 753 -25.94 -43.15 -15.72
CA GLU A 753 -26.82 -43.90 -16.60
C GLU A 753 -27.05 -45.34 -16.10
N GLN A 754 -25.98 -46.05 -15.76
CA GLN A 754 -26.06 -47.37 -15.12
C GLN A 754 -26.83 -47.30 -13.79
N THR A 755 -26.59 -46.26 -12.99
CA THR A 755 -27.29 -46.04 -11.71
C THR A 755 -28.81 -46.01 -11.92
N ILE A 756 -29.30 -45.22 -12.88
CA ILE A 756 -30.74 -45.05 -13.13
C ILE A 756 -31.35 -46.32 -13.74
N LYS A 757 -30.68 -46.95 -14.72
CA LYS A 757 -31.15 -48.21 -15.31
C LYS A 757 -31.30 -49.30 -14.24
N THR A 758 -30.32 -49.43 -13.36
CA THR A 758 -30.36 -50.34 -12.21
C THR A 758 -31.49 -49.98 -11.24
N ALA A 759 -31.71 -48.68 -10.96
CA ALA A 759 -32.80 -48.26 -10.09
C ALA A 759 -34.18 -48.68 -10.62
N TYR A 760 -34.43 -48.54 -11.93
CA TYR A 760 -35.67 -49.02 -12.56
C TYR A 760 -35.77 -50.55 -12.57
N LYS A 761 -34.66 -51.27 -12.79
CA LYS A 761 -34.65 -52.74 -12.83
C LYS A 761 -35.03 -53.39 -11.49
N TYR A 762 -34.53 -52.84 -10.37
CA TYR A 762 -34.64 -53.50 -9.06
C TYR A 762 -35.66 -52.89 -8.10
N THR A 763 -36.22 -51.71 -8.42
CA THR A 763 -37.25 -51.06 -7.59
C THR A 763 -38.63 -51.30 -8.19
N PRO A 764 -39.55 -52.02 -7.54
CA PRO A 764 -40.91 -52.22 -8.01
C PRO A 764 -41.73 -50.92 -7.94
N ALA A 765 -42.87 -50.94 -8.65
CA ALA A 765 -43.86 -49.88 -8.59
C ALA A 765 -44.28 -49.56 -7.13
N ASN A 766 -44.59 -48.29 -6.87
CA ASN A 766 -45.01 -47.72 -5.59
C ASN A 766 -43.93 -47.67 -4.48
N PHE A 767 -42.69 -48.06 -4.78
CA PHE A 767 -41.53 -47.86 -3.91
C PHE A 767 -40.74 -46.60 -4.27
N THR A 768 -39.77 -46.26 -3.42
CA THR A 768 -38.96 -45.05 -3.50
C THR A 768 -37.48 -45.34 -3.72
N VAL A 769 -36.86 -44.56 -4.60
CA VAL A 769 -35.42 -44.46 -4.86
C VAL A 769 -34.87 -43.16 -4.28
N LEU A 770 -33.80 -43.25 -3.49
CA LEU A 770 -33.11 -42.11 -2.90
C LEU A 770 -31.66 -42.01 -3.43
N LEU A 771 -31.34 -40.91 -4.11
CA LEU A 771 -29.94 -40.51 -4.33
C LEU A 771 -29.43 -39.76 -3.10
N SER A 772 -28.66 -40.43 -2.23
CA SER A 772 -28.02 -39.82 -1.06
C SER A 772 -26.60 -40.37 -0.91
N PRO A 773 -25.59 -39.73 -1.54
CA PRO A 773 -24.29 -40.35 -1.80
C PRO A 773 -23.46 -40.74 -0.57
N ALA A 774 -23.68 -40.11 0.58
CA ALA A 774 -22.80 -40.14 1.74
C ALA A 774 -21.34 -39.70 1.46
N ALA A 775 -21.07 -39.17 0.26
CA ALA A 775 -19.75 -38.90 -0.28
C ALA A 775 -19.73 -37.59 -1.09
N ALA A 776 -18.55 -37.01 -1.29
CA ALA A 776 -18.42 -35.83 -2.14
C ALA A 776 -18.53 -36.19 -3.63
N SER A 777 -19.00 -35.24 -4.44
CA SER A 777 -19.18 -35.43 -5.90
C SER A 777 -17.89 -35.28 -6.71
N TYR A 778 -16.80 -34.81 -6.09
CA TYR A 778 -15.51 -34.59 -6.76
C TYR A 778 -14.93 -35.89 -7.36
N ASN A 779 -13.97 -35.78 -8.27
CA ASN A 779 -13.43 -36.82 -9.17
C ASN A 779 -14.39 -37.33 -10.25
N PHE A 780 -15.70 -37.40 -9.99
CA PHE A 780 -16.69 -37.81 -10.99
C PHE A 780 -17.44 -36.62 -11.60
N TYR A 781 -17.61 -35.54 -10.85
CA TYR A 781 -18.32 -34.32 -11.26
C TYR A 781 -17.56 -33.08 -10.79
N GLN A 782 -17.75 -31.95 -11.47
CA GLN A 782 -17.17 -30.69 -11.05
C GLN A 782 -17.79 -30.17 -9.75
N ASN A 783 -19.09 -30.40 -9.58
CA ASN A 783 -19.85 -29.98 -8.41
C ASN A 783 -21.10 -30.86 -8.22
N TYR A 784 -21.76 -30.68 -7.07
CA TYR A 784 -22.95 -31.45 -6.73
C TYR A 784 -24.17 -31.09 -7.59
N GLN A 785 -24.26 -29.85 -8.10
CA GLN A 785 -25.37 -29.40 -8.94
C GLN A 785 -25.37 -30.13 -10.29
N GLU A 786 -24.19 -30.34 -10.87
CA GLU A 786 -24.02 -31.11 -12.10
C GLU A 786 -24.52 -32.54 -11.91
N LYS A 787 -24.05 -33.23 -10.86
CA LYS A 787 -24.49 -34.58 -10.49
C LYS A 787 -26.01 -34.65 -10.27
N GLY A 788 -26.58 -33.70 -9.54
CA GLY A 788 -28.02 -33.63 -9.29
C GLY A 788 -28.84 -33.37 -10.55
N LYS A 789 -28.37 -32.50 -11.46
CA LYS A 789 -29.02 -32.24 -12.74
C LYS A 789 -28.99 -33.45 -13.67
N GLU A 790 -27.85 -34.15 -13.73
CA GLU A 790 -27.74 -35.37 -14.53
C GLU A 790 -28.67 -36.47 -14.01
N PHE A 791 -28.73 -36.67 -12.69
CA PHE A 791 -29.69 -37.58 -12.06
C PHE A 791 -31.13 -37.27 -12.49
N LYS A 792 -31.57 -36.01 -12.36
CA LYS A 792 -32.93 -35.60 -12.76
C LYS A 792 -33.20 -35.82 -14.25
N LYS A 793 -32.24 -35.46 -15.10
CA LYS A 793 -32.32 -35.63 -16.56
C LYS A 793 -32.51 -37.10 -16.92
N LEU A 794 -31.72 -38.00 -16.31
CA LEU A 794 -31.73 -39.42 -16.65
C LEU A 794 -32.93 -40.16 -16.06
N VAL A 795 -33.40 -39.79 -14.86
CA VAL A 795 -34.68 -40.28 -14.31
C VAL A 795 -35.81 -40.00 -15.31
N LYS A 796 -35.93 -38.76 -15.78
CA LYS A 796 -36.96 -38.39 -16.77
C LYS A 796 -36.76 -39.06 -18.14
N LYS A 797 -35.52 -39.38 -18.53
CA LYS A 797 -35.21 -40.01 -19.82
C LYS A 797 -35.60 -41.49 -19.87
N PHE A 798 -35.41 -42.23 -18.77
CA PHE A 798 -35.63 -43.69 -18.72
C PHE A 798 -36.96 -44.10 -18.08
N GLY A 799 -37.59 -43.17 -17.36
CA GLY A 799 -38.91 -43.30 -16.76
C GLY A 799 -40.00 -42.92 -17.71
#